data_AF-A0A932GBC2-F1
#
_entry.id   AF-A0A932GBC2-F1
#
_cell.length_a   1.000
_cell.length_b   1.000
_cell.length_c   1.000
_cell.angle_alpha   90.00
_cell.angle_beta   90.00
_cell.angle_gamma   90.00
#
_symmetry.space_group_name_H-M   'P 1'
#
loop_
_entity.id
_entity.type
_entity.pdbx_description
1 polymer ?
#
loop_
_entity_poly.entity_id
_entity_poly.type
_entity_poly.pdbx_seq_one_letter_code
_entity_poly.pdbx_strand_id
1 'polypeptide(L)'
;MTPSSAQPTSLAPGLLARATDGERTVVFVTPTPNFTLTPYQSIHPQLRAQFTAEWTGLLNVVRAGRYTINGEGRIWVNVQEVANQPVQLEAGPLPLRVTFERTEGGMARLQLRWESEFFKPEPVPASAFSHREDAAAHAAADSLARGRELAEELNCQACHTVEGAGAAAALVRGSRRGPDLTGLGGRTTANWIFKWLENPRAFQPAAVEPVLLNNAQERADVAAYLAGLKDADKKIEETPTSEERQQRGNELFETIGCTACHSDANTPLKGRGAKWTAGGLREYLRNLLAHDPSGRMPGMALTKDEAGCIAEHLVKSKNAEFEAAAPAGDAARGRQLAQGRGCLNCHALKDGGAALASTLSAAPFHKLAARKGCLAEEPSSRAARYALTAEDRAALAAFVQGPDVSDAPVQDFARLIKKFQCVSCHEYNGPAKVAFEKLPPPLSEAGHKLRASWLEQVLCGSKRVRPWMALRMPNFGPDALRPLLHAFAAQVGAELGEGELIAPAPDPQVQSGIKLIGRGEGGLSCISCHDYRGEKSAGDQRGPDMTEMYARVRADWFRRWLREPGRVISGTAMPAFFLDMDETEANQKIEALLAAVSKGKDMPIPEGLADAALAYMLLVKDEPIVFRTFIQDSSPRSIAVGLPGGQNFVFDASSCRLSYAWSGDFLDVKPVWADRGGSQARILGQRYYTAPDLFPLRFGNPDAEPKVQFKGYRLIKKLPEFMFEVDGVPVRETIEKAPAGDGLVCRFAIDAPKGDVWFVAGETPNVTVTSAAGAFANGRLRIAPRKDLRFEVVNVTN
;
A
#
# COMPACT_ATOMS: atom_id res chain seq x y z
N MET A 1 41.30 48.43 8.12
CA MET A 1 39.92 48.35 7.59
C MET A 1 39.97 47.66 6.25
N THR A 2 39.79 46.34 6.24
CA THR A 2 39.60 45.53 5.04
C THR A 2 38.11 45.25 4.90
N PRO A 3 37.51 45.34 3.70
CA PRO A 3 36.09 45.10 3.52
C PRO A 3 35.79 43.63 3.82
N SER A 4 34.80 43.40 4.69
CA SER A 4 34.22 42.09 4.94
C SER A 4 33.61 41.59 3.63
N SER A 5 34.17 40.50 3.09
CA SER A 5 33.58 39.74 2.01
C SER A 5 32.26 39.14 2.52
N ALA A 6 31.14 39.68 2.06
CA ALA A 6 29.83 39.06 2.24
C ALA A 6 29.91 37.62 1.73
N GLN A 7 29.59 36.65 2.60
CA GLN A 7 29.41 35.26 2.20
C GLN A 7 28.34 35.20 1.09
N PRO A 8 28.51 34.38 0.03
CA PRO A 8 27.44 34.18 -0.93
C PRO A 8 26.22 33.61 -0.19
N THR A 9 25.09 34.33 -0.23
CA THR A 9 23.81 33.85 0.30
C THR A 9 23.47 32.51 -0.33
N SER A 10 23.43 31.44 0.47
CA SER A 10 23.06 30.09 0.03
C SER A 10 21.64 30.11 -0.56
N LEU A 11 21.47 29.47 -1.72
CA LEU A 11 20.16 29.26 -2.33
C LEU A 11 19.51 28.02 -1.71
N ALA A 12 18.29 28.17 -1.22
CA ALA A 12 17.47 27.08 -0.70
C ALA A 12 16.46 26.60 -1.77
N PRO A 13 16.09 25.31 -1.82
CA PRO A 13 15.10 24.80 -2.78
C PRO A 13 13.70 25.43 -2.60
N GLY A 14 12.96 25.55 -3.70
CA GLY A 14 11.56 26.02 -3.69
C GLY A 14 11.40 27.55 -3.72
N LEU A 15 10.17 28.04 -3.56
CA LEU A 15 9.79 29.45 -3.61
C LEU A 15 9.20 29.93 -2.29
N LEU A 16 9.37 31.22 -2.01
CA LEU A 16 8.71 31.91 -0.90
C LEU A 16 7.31 32.36 -1.33
N ALA A 17 6.28 31.87 -0.65
CA ALA A 17 4.88 32.21 -0.88
C ALA A 17 4.37 33.19 0.18
N ARG A 18 3.68 34.24 -0.24
CA ARG A 18 2.90 35.14 0.61
C ARG A 18 1.44 35.10 0.15
N ALA A 19 0.52 34.71 1.04
CA ALA A 19 -0.89 34.56 0.70
C ALA A 19 -1.80 35.21 1.75
N THR A 20 -2.97 35.69 1.31
CA THR A 20 -3.96 36.35 2.17
C THR A 20 -5.39 36.04 1.72
N ASP A 21 -6.30 35.91 2.69
CA ASP A 21 -7.76 35.83 2.47
C ASP A 21 -8.47 37.16 2.78
N GLY A 22 -7.69 38.24 2.99
CA GLY A 22 -8.17 39.57 3.37
C GLY A 22 -8.24 39.78 4.89
N GLU A 23 -8.35 38.72 5.68
CA GLU A 23 -8.36 38.78 7.15
C GLU A 23 -7.03 38.31 7.75
N ARG A 24 -6.45 37.25 7.17
CA ARG A 24 -5.21 36.61 7.61
C ARG A 24 -4.19 36.65 6.48
N THR A 25 -2.94 36.86 6.84
CA THR A 25 -1.80 36.77 5.92
C THR A 25 -0.81 35.75 6.44
N VAL A 26 -0.32 34.89 5.55
CA VAL A 26 0.67 33.86 5.88
C VAL A 26 1.82 33.91 4.89
N VAL A 27 2.99 33.50 5.36
CA VAL A 27 4.20 33.32 4.56
C VAL A 27 4.69 31.88 4.76
N PHE A 28 5.04 31.19 3.69
CA PHE A 28 5.50 29.79 3.75
C PHE A 28 6.37 29.45 2.54
N VAL A 29 7.14 28.37 2.61
CA VAL A 29 7.93 27.86 1.49
C VAL A 29 7.20 26.71 0.81
N THR A 30 7.31 26.64 -0.52
CA THR A 30 6.74 25.55 -1.32
C THR A 30 7.71 25.05 -2.39
N PRO A 31 7.74 23.74 -2.72
CA PRO A 31 8.46 23.19 -3.87
C PRO A 31 8.24 23.98 -5.17
N THR A 32 6.97 24.26 -5.44
CA THR A 32 6.49 24.85 -6.68
C THR A 32 5.34 25.79 -6.34
N PRO A 33 4.98 26.74 -7.21
CA PRO A 33 3.73 27.47 -7.04
C PRO A 33 2.50 26.63 -7.41
N ASN A 34 2.67 25.38 -7.86
CA ASN A 34 1.61 24.59 -8.46
C ASN A 34 0.63 24.08 -7.39
N PHE A 35 -0.65 24.04 -7.73
CA PHE A 35 -1.69 23.41 -6.93
C PHE A 35 -2.92 23.03 -7.76
N THR A 36 -3.71 22.07 -7.28
CA THR A 36 -5.11 21.83 -7.70
C THR A 36 -5.98 21.70 -6.44
N LEU A 37 -7.01 22.53 -6.31
CA LEU A 37 -7.85 22.66 -5.13
C LEU A 37 -9.34 22.59 -5.50
N THR A 38 -10.14 21.94 -4.65
CA THR A 38 -11.61 21.99 -4.74
C THR A 38 -12.17 23.36 -4.32
N PRO A 39 -13.45 23.67 -4.61
CA PRO A 39 -14.07 24.95 -4.24
C PRO A 39 -13.96 25.35 -2.76
N TYR A 40 -13.83 24.38 -1.86
CA TYR A 40 -13.83 24.59 -0.40
C TYR A 40 -12.44 24.49 0.24
N GLN A 41 -11.41 24.18 -0.56
CA GLN A 41 -10.03 24.07 -0.11
C GLN A 41 -9.29 25.40 -0.27
N SER A 42 -8.23 25.60 0.50
CA SER A 42 -7.31 26.74 0.42
C SER A 42 -5.89 26.26 0.15
N ILE A 43 -5.00 27.20 -0.18
CA ILE A 43 -3.58 26.92 -0.38
C ILE A 43 -2.82 26.77 0.94
N HIS A 44 -3.40 27.29 2.02
CA HIS A 44 -2.84 27.22 3.35
C HIS A 44 -3.94 27.04 4.41
N PRO A 45 -3.74 26.21 5.44
CA PRO A 45 -4.80 25.84 6.40
C PRO A 45 -5.40 27.01 7.21
N GLN A 46 -4.62 28.08 7.36
CA GLN A 46 -4.97 29.28 8.10
C GLN A 46 -5.79 30.28 7.28
N LEU A 47 -5.92 30.09 5.97
CA LEU A 47 -6.65 30.96 5.08
C LEU A 47 -7.98 30.33 4.70
N ARG A 48 -9.02 31.14 4.49
CA ARG A 48 -10.26 30.70 3.85
C ARG A 48 -10.02 30.22 2.42
N ALA A 49 -11.02 29.56 1.83
CA ALA A 49 -10.95 29.05 0.46
C ALA A 49 -10.73 30.15 -0.60
N GLN A 50 -11.25 31.37 -0.34
CA GLN A 50 -10.98 32.56 -1.15
C GLN A 50 -9.65 33.19 -0.72
N PHE A 51 -8.68 33.29 -1.64
CA PHE A 51 -7.36 33.83 -1.34
C PHE A 51 -6.71 34.49 -2.56
N THR A 52 -5.72 35.33 -2.28
CA THR A 52 -4.70 35.78 -3.23
C THR A 52 -3.34 35.30 -2.76
N ALA A 53 -2.44 35.01 -3.69
CA ALA A 53 -1.12 34.50 -3.38
C ALA A 53 -0.05 35.02 -4.35
N GLU A 54 1.15 35.21 -3.83
CA GLU A 54 2.34 35.59 -4.56
C GLU A 54 3.48 34.64 -4.20
N TRP A 55 4.16 34.11 -5.22
CA TRP A 55 5.40 33.36 -5.07
C TRP A 55 6.56 34.16 -5.60
N THR A 56 7.66 34.18 -4.86
CA THR A 56 8.90 34.86 -5.24
C THR A 56 10.10 33.93 -5.03
N GLY A 57 11.11 34.09 -5.89
CA GLY A 57 12.34 33.30 -5.82
C GLY A 57 13.12 33.39 -7.12
N LEU A 58 13.67 32.26 -7.54
CA LEU A 58 14.55 32.11 -8.69
C LEU A 58 14.10 30.90 -9.52
N LEU A 59 14.03 31.09 -10.83
CA LEU A 59 13.92 30.03 -11.84
C LEU A 59 15.33 29.72 -12.36
N ASN A 60 15.78 28.49 -12.16
CA ASN A 60 17.10 28.02 -12.57
C ASN A 60 17.05 27.52 -14.02
N VAL A 61 17.55 28.32 -14.95
CA VAL A 61 17.64 27.97 -16.37
C VAL A 61 18.98 27.31 -16.64
N VAL A 62 18.99 26.04 -17.06
CA VAL A 62 20.24 25.29 -17.27
C VAL A 62 20.96 25.72 -18.56
N ARG A 63 20.19 26.08 -19.61
CA ARG A 63 20.72 26.44 -20.93
C ARG A 63 20.04 27.71 -21.43
N ALA A 64 20.84 28.69 -21.85
CA ALA A 64 20.29 29.90 -22.46
C ALA A 64 19.56 29.56 -23.78
N GLY A 65 18.43 30.21 -24.05
CA GLY A 65 17.62 29.92 -25.23
C GLY A 65 16.26 30.61 -25.22
N ARG A 66 15.42 30.27 -26.20
CA ARG A 66 14.05 30.74 -26.29
C ARG A 66 13.11 29.84 -25.49
N TYR A 67 12.37 30.41 -24.55
CA TYR A 67 11.42 29.72 -23.68
C TYR A 67 10.03 30.32 -23.80
N THR A 68 9.00 29.49 -23.78
CA THR A 68 7.61 29.92 -23.53
C THR A 68 7.20 29.38 -22.17
N ILE A 69 6.67 30.24 -21.30
CA ILE A 69 6.21 29.86 -19.96
C ILE A 69 4.74 30.27 -19.79
N ASN A 70 3.91 29.36 -19.29
CA ASN A 70 2.48 29.60 -19.06
C ASN A 70 1.96 28.95 -17.78
N GLY A 71 0.77 29.37 -17.37
CA GLY A 71 0.03 28.90 -16.19
C GLY A 71 -1.18 29.80 -15.90
N GLU A 72 -2.04 29.39 -14.99
CA GLU A 72 -3.32 30.03 -14.63
C GLU A 72 -3.16 31.32 -13.76
N GLY A 73 -2.03 32.02 -13.87
CA GLY A 73 -1.72 33.23 -13.12
C GLY A 73 -0.82 34.19 -13.90
N ARG A 74 -0.41 35.30 -13.28
CA ARG A 74 0.54 36.24 -13.88
C ARG A 74 1.95 35.85 -13.48
N ILE A 75 2.86 35.82 -14.45
CA ILE A 75 4.20 35.26 -14.30
C ILE A 75 5.21 36.29 -14.78
N TRP A 76 6.21 36.59 -13.96
CA TRP A 76 7.34 37.43 -14.32
C TRP A 76 8.63 36.64 -14.18
N VAL A 77 9.46 36.70 -15.22
CA VAL A 77 10.82 36.17 -15.21
C VAL A 77 11.76 37.32 -15.51
N ASN A 78 12.73 37.54 -14.63
CA ASN A 78 13.67 38.66 -14.70
C ASN A 78 12.94 40.01 -14.94
N VAL A 79 11.95 40.30 -14.08
CA VAL A 79 11.05 41.48 -14.10
C VAL A 79 10.12 41.64 -15.31
N GLN A 80 10.28 40.85 -16.37
CA GLN A 80 9.40 40.87 -17.53
C GLN A 80 8.22 39.92 -17.34
N GLU A 81 6.98 40.40 -17.55
CA GLU A 81 5.80 39.54 -17.55
C GLU A 81 5.82 38.65 -18.80
N VAL A 82 5.76 37.33 -18.62
CA VAL A 82 6.01 36.36 -19.71
C VAL A 82 4.76 35.91 -20.46
N ALA A 83 3.54 36.23 -20.00
CA ALA A 83 2.25 36.18 -20.72
C ALA A 83 2.05 35.12 -21.86
N ASN A 84 2.58 33.90 -21.72
CA ASN A 84 2.63 32.86 -22.75
C ASN A 84 3.28 33.29 -24.09
N GLN A 85 4.19 34.27 -24.05
CA GLN A 85 4.98 34.70 -25.21
C GLN A 85 6.38 34.09 -25.14
N PRO A 86 6.99 33.74 -26.29
CA PRO A 86 8.38 33.31 -26.31
C PRO A 86 9.30 34.44 -25.83
N VAL A 87 10.15 34.13 -24.85
CA VAL A 87 11.14 35.05 -24.26
C VAL A 87 12.53 34.44 -24.33
N GLN A 88 13.53 35.29 -24.54
CA GLN A 88 14.94 34.87 -24.48
C GLN A 88 15.39 34.86 -23.02
N LEU A 89 15.85 33.71 -22.53
CA LEU A 89 16.35 33.56 -21.16
C LEU A 89 17.84 33.19 -21.16
N GLU A 90 18.58 33.80 -20.24
CA GLU A 90 19.97 33.45 -19.97
C GLU A 90 20.07 32.21 -19.07
N ALA A 91 21.19 31.52 -19.11
CA ALA A 91 21.47 30.44 -18.18
C ALA A 91 21.76 30.98 -16.77
N GLY A 92 21.33 30.25 -15.75
CA GLY A 92 21.51 30.58 -14.34
C GLY A 92 20.21 30.88 -13.60
N PRO A 93 20.31 31.31 -12.33
CA PRO A 93 19.16 31.66 -11.52
C PRO A 93 18.59 33.03 -11.94
N LEU A 94 17.36 33.04 -12.44
CA LEU A 94 16.64 34.25 -12.85
C LEU A 94 15.53 34.60 -11.85
N PRO A 95 15.35 35.87 -11.45
CA PRO A 95 14.24 36.27 -10.57
C PRO A 95 12.89 35.79 -11.11
N LEU A 96 12.12 35.11 -10.28
CA LEU A 96 10.78 34.62 -10.60
C LEU A 96 9.78 35.27 -9.65
N ARG A 97 8.67 35.76 -10.21
CA ARG A 97 7.48 36.16 -9.46
C ARG A 97 6.25 35.55 -10.12
N VAL A 98 5.34 35.00 -9.33
CA VAL A 98 4.06 34.45 -9.80
C VAL A 98 2.96 34.98 -8.90
N THR A 99 1.88 35.49 -9.46
CA THR A 99 0.70 35.91 -8.68
C THR A 99 -0.54 35.19 -9.14
N PHE A 100 -1.37 34.80 -8.18
CA PHE A 100 -2.64 34.14 -8.40
C PHE A 100 -3.74 34.77 -7.54
N GLU A 101 -4.90 34.98 -8.15
CA GLU A 101 -6.11 35.38 -7.46
C GLU A 101 -7.18 34.33 -7.76
N ARG A 102 -7.79 33.78 -6.70
CA ARG A 102 -8.80 32.77 -6.87
C ARG A 102 -10.10 33.37 -7.39
N THR A 103 -10.66 32.77 -8.44
CA THR A 103 -12.04 33.04 -8.86
C THR A 103 -13.04 32.31 -7.95
N GLU A 104 -14.11 33.00 -7.55
CA GLU A 104 -15.13 32.47 -6.65
C GLU A 104 -15.85 31.22 -7.21
N GLY A 105 -16.19 30.27 -6.31
CA GLY A 105 -17.09 29.15 -6.60
C GLY A 105 -16.52 27.96 -7.39
N GLY A 106 -15.32 28.10 -7.98
CA GLY A 106 -14.72 27.08 -8.84
C GLY A 106 -13.59 26.25 -8.22
N MET A 107 -13.21 25.18 -8.91
CA MET A 107 -11.90 24.55 -8.75
C MET A 107 -10.82 25.60 -8.99
N ALA A 108 -9.80 25.63 -8.15
CA ALA A 108 -8.64 26.51 -8.34
C ALA A 108 -7.44 25.66 -8.73
N ARG A 109 -6.72 26.08 -9.78
CA ARG A 109 -5.55 25.36 -10.27
C ARG A 109 -4.49 26.38 -10.69
N LEU A 110 -3.24 26.07 -10.38
CA LEU A 110 -2.06 26.71 -10.94
C LEU A 110 -1.08 25.60 -11.32
N GLN A 111 -0.66 25.54 -12.58
CA GLN A 111 0.41 24.67 -13.03
C GLN A 111 1.31 25.42 -14.00
N LEU A 112 2.52 25.76 -13.55
CA LEU A 112 3.53 26.29 -14.45
C LEU A 112 4.00 25.22 -15.43
N ARG A 113 3.98 25.57 -16.71
CA ARG A 113 4.55 24.78 -17.79
C ARG A 113 5.52 25.62 -18.58
N TRP A 114 6.51 24.95 -19.16
CA TRP A 114 7.47 25.57 -20.04
C TRP A 114 7.77 24.69 -21.25
N GLU A 115 8.22 25.34 -22.31
CA GLU A 115 8.83 24.71 -23.47
C GLU A 115 10.01 25.55 -23.90
N SER A 116 10.89 24.94 -24.69
CA SER A 116 11.97 25.64 -25.34
C SER A 116 12.29 24.97 -26.66
N GLU A 117 13.11 25.61 -27.48
CA GLU A 117 13.66 24.98 -28.68
C GLU A 117 14.42 23.65 -28.42
N PHE A 118 14.79 23.37 -27.16
CA PHE A 118 15.49 22.14 -26.77
C PHE A 118 14.56 21.02 -26.32
N PHE A 119 13.30 21.31 -25.98
CA PHE A 119 12.40 20.33 -25.37
C PHE A 119 10.93 20.69 -25.52
N LYS A 120 10.09 19.66 -25.51
CA LYS A 120 8.63 19.80 -25.68
C LYS A 120 7.94 20.30 -24.41
N PRO A 121 6.74 20.93 -24.54
CA PRO A 121 6.03 21.49 -23.40
C PRO A 121 5.75 20.49 -22.27
N GLU A 122 6.17 20.86 -21.07
CA GLU A 122 6.05 20.05 -19.86
C GLU A 122 5.84 20.92 -18.61
N PRO A 123 5.41 20.34 -17.48
CA PRO A 123 5.43 21.04 -16.19
C PRO A 123 6.85 21.48 -15.82
N VAL A 124 6.98 22.67 -15.23
CA VAL A 124 8.27 23.11 -14.69
C VAL A 124 8.58 22.28 -13.43
N PRO A 125 9.69 21.51 -13.39
CA PRO A 125 9.98 20.62 -12.28
C PRO A 125 10.34 21.40 -11.01
N ALA A 126 10.06 20.84 -9.82
CA ALA A 126 10.38 21.50 -8.55
C ALA A 126 11.86 21.84 -8.38
N SER A 127 12.76 21.05 -8.98
CA SER A 127 14.21 21.29 -8.97
C SER A 127 14.63 22.56 -9.70
N ALA A 128 13.76 23.15 -10.54
CA ALA A 128 14.03 24.41 -11.21
C ALA A 128 13.84 25.64 -10.29
N PHE A 129 13.28 25.47 -9.09
CA PHE A 129 12.97 26.59 -8.20
C PHE A 129 13.93 26.66 -7.01
N SER A 130 14.36 27.88 -6.70
CA SER A 130 15.09 28.19 -5.47
C SER A 130 14.76 29.58 -4.95
N HIS A 131 15.10 29.87 -3.70
CA HIS A 131 14.95 31.20 -3.10
C HIS A 131 16.16 31.54 -2.24
N ARG A 132 16.31 32.82 -1.90
CA ARG A 132 17.29 33.27 -0.91
C ARG A 132 16.68 33.13 0.48
N GLU A 133 17.42 32.59 1.43
CA GLU A 133 16.94 32.44 2.81
C GLU A 133 16.59 33.80 3.44
N ASP A 134 15.41 33.91 4.04
CA ASP A 134 14.94 35.07 4.82
C ASP A 134 14.41 34.61 6.18
N ALA A 135 15.29 34.55 7.17
CA ALA A 135 14.98 33.98 8.49
C ALA A 135 13.81 34.65 9.23
N ALA A 136 13.53 35.92 8.99
CA ALA A 136 12.47 36.66 9.70
C ALA A 136 11.06 36.28 9.20
N ALA A 137 10.92 36.03 7.90
CA ALA A 137 9.65 35.66 7.29
C ALA A 137 9.16 34.25 7.70
N HIS A 138 10.09 33.34 8.05
CA HIS A 138 9.80 31.95 8.38
C HIS A 138 9.33 31.75 9.84
N ALA A 139 9.93 32.48 10.79
CA ALA A 139 9.81 32.18 12.22
C ALA A 139 8.36 32.21 12.78
N ALA A 140 7.50 33.12 12.32
CA ALA A 140 6.12 33.23 12.83
C ALA A 140 5.19 32.14 12.28
N ALA A 141 5.32 31.82 10.98
CA ALA A 141 4.54 30.75 10.34
C ALA A 141 4.94 29.37 10.85
N ASP A 142 6.24 29.17 11.10
CA ASP A 142 6.79 27.93 11.67
C ASP A 142 6.22 27.63 13.06
N SER A 143 5.97 28.66 13.87
CA SER A 143 5.41 28.49 15.22
C SER A 143 3.98 27.93 15.20
N LEU A 144 3.10 28.43 14.32
CA LEU A 144 1.74 27.91 14.17
C LEU A 144 1.73 26.50 13.59
N ALA A 145 2.56 26.23 12.58
CA ALA A 145 2.70 24.91 11.99
C ALA A 145 3.21 23.88 13.03
N ARG A 146 4.18 24.27 13.86
CA ARG A 146 4.67 23.46 14.98
C ARG A 146 3.61 23.24 16.04
N GLY A 147 2.83 24.26 16.39
CA GLY A 147 1.73 24.15 17.34
C GLY A 147 0.68 23.14 16.89
N ARG A 148 0.34 23.13 15.60
CA ARG A 148 -0.52 22.09 14.99
C ARG A 148 0.10 20.70 15.08
N GLU A 149 1.35 20.55 14.65
CA GLU A 149 2.04 19.25 14.64
C GLU A 149 2.04 18.65 16.05
N LEU A 150 2.32 19.47 17.07
CA LEU A 150 2.24 19.07 18.47
C LEU A 150 0.81 18.72 18.91
N ALA A 151 -0.20 19.54 18.55
CA ALA A 151 -1.59 19.27 18.93
C ALA A 151 -2.10 17.92 18.37
N GLU A 152 -1.68 17.56 17.15
CA GLU A 152 -1.95 16.27 16.53
C GLU A 152 -1.17 15.12 17.18
N GLU A 153 0.15 15.27 17.34
CA GLU A 153 1.04 14.22 17.85
C GLU A 153 0.82 13.92 19.33
N LEU A 154 0.40 14.91 20.12
CA LEU A 154 0.02 14.77 21.53
C LEU A 154 -1.47 14.43 21.70
N ASN A 155 -2.22 14.36 20.60
CA ASN A 155 -3.62 13.97 20.52
C ASN A 155 -4.54 14.82 21.41
N CYS A 156 -4.37 16.15 21.43
CA CYS A 156 -5.11 17.05 22.32
C CYS A 156 -6.64 16.93 22.16
N GLN A 157 -7.12 16.63 20.95
CA GLN A 157 -8.53 16.44 20.62
C GLN A 157 -9.19 15.21 21.28
N ALA A 158 -8.40 14.27 21.81
CA ALA A 158 -8.93 13.10 22.52
C ALA A 158 -9.61 13.47 23.85
N CYS A 159 -9.23 14.61 24.43
CA CYS A 159 -9.88 15.17 25.61
C CYS A 159 -10.64 16.46 25.26
N HIS A 160 -10.11 17.29 24.35
CA HIS A 160 -10.67 18.60 24.01
C HIS A 160 -11.50 18.54 22.73
N THR A 161 -12.81 18.30 22.86
CA THR A 161 -13.74 18.22 21.73
C THR A 161 -13.88 19.54 20.98
N VAL A 162 -14.28 19.48 19.71
CA VAL A 162 -14.60 20.64 18.87
C VAL A 162 -16.13 20.64 18.66
N GLU A 163 -16.84 21.69 19.09
CA GLU A 163 -18.31 21.83 19.00
C GLU A 163 -18.71 23.00 18.07
N GLY A 164 -19.86 22.91 17.37
CA GLY A 164 -20.49 24.00 16.60
C GLY A 164 -20.68 23.76 15.09
N ALA A 165 -21.53 24.57 14.42
CA ALA A 165 -21.71 24.56 12.96
C ALA A 165 -20.47 25.18 12.29
N GLY A 166 -19.50 24.31 11.99
CA GLY A 166 -18.08 24.63 11.81
C GLY A 166 -17.17 23.48 12.26
N ALA A 167 -17.72 22.51 12.99
CA ALA A 167 -17.17 21.18 13.27
C ALA A 167 -16.76 20.40 12.00
N ALA A 168 -17.09 20.90 10.80
CA ALA A 168 -16.68 20.33 9.51
C ALA A 168 -15.27 20.75 9.03
N ALA A 169 -14.59 21.69 9.69
CA ALA A 169 -13.16 21.92 9.48
C ALA A 169 -12.39 21.44 10.70
N ALA A 170 -11.95 20.18 10.67
CA ALA A 170 -11.14 19.57 11.72
C ALA A 170 -9.89 20.42 11.99
N LEU A 171 -9.91 21.22 13.07
CA LEU A 171 -8.81 22.09 13.48
C LEU A 171 -7.48 21.33 13.55
N VAL A 172 -7.56 20.04 13.89
CA VAL A 172 -6.46 19.08 14.05
C VAL A 172 -6.79 17.86 13.18
N ARG A 173 -6.02 17.64 12.10
CA ARG A 173 -6.37 16.77 10.97
C ARG A 173 -5.81 15.35 11.13
N GLY A 174 -6.11 14.73 12.28
CA GLY A 174 -5.72 13.35 12.58
C GLY A 174 -5.47 13.11 14.07
N SER A 175 -5.68 11.88 14.53
CA SER A 175 -5.48 11.45 15.93
C SER A 175 -4.33 10.45 16.02
N ARG A 176 -3.34 10.72 16.88
CA ARG A 176 -2.39 9.68 17.30
C ARG A 176 -2.99 8.89 18.46
N ARG A 177 -3.80 7.88 18.12
CA ARG A 177 -4.32 6.92 19.11
C ARG A 177 -3.17 6.17 19.78
N GLY A 178 -3.31 5.88 21.06
CA GLY A 178 -2.41 4.99 21.79
C GLY A 178 -2.61 3.53 21.35
N PRO A 179 -1.59 2.66 21.54
CA PRO A 179 -1.73 1.23 21.30
C PRO A 179 -2.89 0.59 22.06
N ASP A 180 -3.51 -0.44 21.49
CA ASP A 180 -4.53 -1.23 22.19
C ASP A 180 -3.92 -1.93 23.41
N LEU A 181 -4.48 -1.65 24.58
CA LEU A 181 -4.05 -2.19 25.87
C LEU A 181 -4.74 -3.52 26.21
N THR A 182 -5.70 -3.96 25.40
CA THR A 182 -6.35 -5.27 25.54
C THR A 182 -5.29 -6.38 25.52
N GLY A 183 -5.34 -7.27 26.52
CA GLY A 183 -4.40 -8.39 26.63
C GLY A 183 -2.93 -7.97 26.83
N LEU A 184 -2.64 -6.75 27.30
CA LEU A 184 -1.26 -6.26 27.44
C LEU A 184 -0.38 -7.15 28.32
N GLY A 185 -0.94 -7.77 29.37
CA GLY A 185 -0.24 -8.67 30.27
C GLY A 185 0.30 -9.96 29.63
N GLY A 186 -0.14 -10.29 28.41
CA GLY A 186 0.46 -11.36 27.60
C GLY A 186 1.70 -10.95 26.83
N ARG A 187 2.02 -9.64 26.78
CA ARG A 187 3.07 -9.07 25.93
C ARG A 187 4.22 -8.43 26.69
N THR A 188 4.03 -8.06 27.95
CA THR A 188 5.01 -7.35 28.79
C THR A 188 4.79 -7.65 30.28
N THR A 189 5.74 -7.24 31.14
CA THR A 189 5.67 -7.45 32.59
C THR A 189 5.07 -6.25 33.34
N ALA A 190 4.58 -6.48 34.56
CA ALA A 190 4.10 -5.43 35.45
C ALA A 190 5.18 -4.37 35.74
N ASN A 191 6.43 -4.78 35.95
CA ASN A 191 7.51 -3.83 36.25
C ASN A 191 7.86 -2.96 35.05
N TRP A 192 7.83 -3.53 33.83
CA TRP A 192 8.01 -2.74 32.62
C TRP A 192 6.93 -1.66 32.51
N ILE A 193 5.66 -2.00 32.76
CA ILE A 193 4.55 -1.03 32.76
C ILE A 193 4.75 0.03 33.84
N PHE A 194 5.12 -0.38 35.06
CA PHE A 194 5.37 0.54 36.18
C PHE A 194 6.43 1.60 35.84
N LYS A 195 7.55 1.17 35.25
CA LYS A 195 8.65 2.05 34.84
C LYS A 195 8.29 2.92 33.63
N TRP A 196 7.57 2.37 32.67
CA TRP A 196 7.06 3.13 31.53
C TRP A 196 6.16 4.28 32.00
N LEU A 197 5.22 4.04 32.92
CA LEU A 197 4.30 5.05 33.46
C LEU A 197 4.98 6.13 34.32
N GLU A 198 6.22 5.91 34.76
CA GLU A 198 7.01 6.90 35.50
C GLU A 198 7.59 7.96 34.57
N ASN A 199 8.27 7.51 33.50
CA ASN A 199 8.88 8.39 32.51
C ASN A 199 9.07 7.63 31.18
N PRO A 200 8.08 7.67 30.26
CA PRO A 200 8.19 6.99 28.97
C PRO A 200 9.43 7.40 28.17
N ARG A 201 9.87 8.67 28.31
CA ARG A 201 11.04 9.22 27.61
C ARG A 201 12.37 8.67 28.09
N ALA A 202 12.44 8.15 29.32
CA ALA A 202 13.64 7.46 29.81
C ALA A 202 13.90 6.16 29.05
N PHE A 203 12.85 5.47 28.58
CA PHE A 203 12.98 4.25 27.79
C PHE A 203 12.99 4.53 26.28
N GLN A 204 12.17 5.49 25.82
CA GLN A 204 12.08 5.88 24.41
C GLN A 204 12.05 7.41 24.29
N PRO A 205 13.15 8.07 23.88
CA PRO A 205 13.21 9.54 23.80
C PRO A 205 12.07 10.18 22.99
N ALA A 206 11.61 9.51 21.93
CA ALA A 206 10.50 9.96 21.08
C ALA A 206 9.08 9.63 21.64
N ALA A 207 8.97 9.14 22.87
CA ALA A 207 7.67 8.84 23.48
C ALA A 207 6.84 10.12 23.69
N VAL A 208 5.54 10.00 23.41
CA VAL A 208 4.54 11.08 23.54
C VAL A 208 3.50 10.81 24.62
N GLU A 209 3.51 9.62 25.22
CA GLU A 209 2.61 9.30 26.32
C GLU A 209 2.90 10.24 27.50
N PRO A 210 1.91 11.01 27.98
CA PRO A 210 2.10 11.91 29.09
C PRO A 210 2.19 11.16 30.42
N VAL A 211 2.79 11.79 31.42
CA VAL A 211 2.71 11.29 32.80
C VAL A 211 1.34 11.68 33.37
N LEU A 212 0.52 10.67 33.67
CA LEU A 212 -0.86 10.84 34.15
C LEU A 212 -1.02 10.57 35.66
N LEU A 213 -0.12 9.78 36.24
CA LEU A 213 -0.21 9.27 37.61
C LEU A 213 0.68 10.10 38.55
N ASN A 214 0.24 10.34 39.78
CA ASN A 214 0.87 11.32 40.67
C ASN A 214 1.93 10.74 41.60
N ASN A 215 1.92 9.43 41.85
CA ASN A 215 2.85 8.79 42.77
C ASN A 215 3.12 7.33 42.38
N ALA A 216 4.08 6.71 43.06
CA ALA A 216 4.48 5.32 42.81
C ALA A 216 3.36 4.32 43.08
N GLN A 217 2.51 4.53 44.08
CA GLN A 217 1.43 3.60 44.39
C GLN A 217 0.40 3.55 43.25
N GLU A 218 -0.04 4.71 42.76
CA GLU A 218 -0.95 4.77 41.60
C GLU A 218 -0.36 4.05 40.38
N ARG A 219 0.95 4.17 40.13
CA ARG A 219 1.65 3.43 39.06
C ARG A 219 1.63 1.93 39.30
N ALA A 220 1.90 1.47 40.52
CA ALA A 220 1.91 0.06 40.86
C ALA A 220 0.52 -0.57 40.66
N ASP A 221 -0.54 0.15 41.04
CA ASP A 221 -1.93 -0.30 40.87
C ASP A 221 -2.31 -0.45 39.40
N VAL A 222 -2.02 0.58 38.58
CA VAL A 222 -2.29 0.54 37.13
C VAL A 222 -1.45 -0.55 36.46
N ALA A 223 -0.19 -0.72 36.85
CA ALA A 223 0.67 -1.78 36.34
C ALA A 223 0.14 -3.18 36.70
N ALA A 224 -0.32 -3.38 37.94
CA ALA A 224 -0.94 -4.63 38.39
C ALA A 224 -2.21 -4.95 37.59
N TYR A 225 -3.07 -3.95 37.37
CA TYR A 225 -4.26 -4.10 36.54
C TYR A 225 -3.92 -4.49 35.10
N LEU A 226 -3.10 -3.70 34.41
CA LEU A 226 -2.78 -3.92 33.00
C LEU A 226 -2.00 -5.22 32.75
N ALA A 227 -1.12 -5.61 33.68
CA ALA A 227 -0.42 -6.91 33.61
C ALA A 227 -1.35 -8.11 33.89
N GLY A 228 -2.47 -7.88 34.59
CA GLY A 228 -3.52 -8.87 34.80
C GLY A 228 -4.37 -9.13 33.55
N LEU A 229 -4.39 -8.20 32.59
CA LEU A 229 -5.13 -8.36 31.33
C LEU A 229 -4.41 -9.35 30.41
N LYS A 230 -4.77 -10.63 30.49
CA LYS A 230 -4.26 -11.70 29.64
C LYS A 230 -5.38 -12.30 28.79
N ASP A 231 -5.05 -12.63 27.55
CA ASP A 231 -5.94 -13.37 26.66
C ASP A 231 -5.77 -14.87 26.95
N ALA A 232 -6.72 -15.47 27.66
CA ALA A 232 -6.61 -16.85 28.12
C ALA A 232 -6.55 -17.88 26.97
N ASP A 233 -7.11 -17.53 25.82
CA ASP A 233 -7.24 -18.41 24.66
C ASP A 233 -6.08 -18.29 23.67
N LYS A 234 -5.20 -17.28 23.84
CA LYS A 234 -4.10 -16.99 22.91
C LYS A 234 -2.75 -17.41 23.48
N LYS A 235 -2.28 -18.60 23.09
CA LYS A 235 -0.90 -19.04 23.35
C LYS A 235 0.05 -18.50 22.28
N ILE A 236 1.01 -17.69 22.69
CA ILE A 236 2.10 -17.23 21.81
C ILE A 236 3.15 -18.35 21.75
N GLU A 237 3.43 -18.83 20.54
CA GLU A 237 4.48 -19.81 20.28
C GLU A 237 5.86 -19.15 20.47
N GLU A 238 6.59 -19.57 21.49
CA GLU A 238 8.00 -19.21 21.64
C GLU A 238 8.88 -20.12 20.78
N THR A 239 9.87 -19.52 20.12
CA THR A 239 10.86 -20.24 19.33
C THR A 239 12.23 -20.04 19.99
N PRO A 240 13.01 -21.11 20.21
CA PRO A 240 14.38 -20.96 20.71
C PRO A 240 15.19 -20.05 19.79
N THR A 241 15.89 -19.09 20.38
CA THR A 241 16.70 -18.15 19.62
C THR A 241 18.01 -18.80 19.17
N SER A 242 18.50 -18.51 17.96
CA SER A 242 19.83 -18.96 17.50
C SER A 242 20.69 -17.81 16.98
N GLU A 243 22.02 -17.93 17.07
CA GLU A 243 22.95 -16.91 16.56
C GLU A 243 22.77 -16.65 15.06
N GLU A 244 22.56 -17.71 14.28
CA GLU A 244 22.29 -17.64 12.85
C GLU A 244 21.05 -16.81 12.53
N ARG A 245 19.92 -17.08 13.22
CA ARG A 245 18.67 -16.35 13.01
C ARG A 245 18.78 -14.89 13.45
N GLN A 246 19.54 -14.63 14.50
CA GLN A 246 19.79 -13.26 14.98
C GLN A 246 20.68 -12.47 14.02
N GLN A 247 21.69 -13.11 13.41
CA GLN A 247 22.50 -12.49 12.36
C GLN A 247 21.64 -12.19 11.13
N ARG A 248 20.82 -13.16 10.71
CA ARG A 248 19.85 -12.95 9.64
C ARG A 248 18.88 -11.81 9.96
N GLY A 249 18.45 -11.70 11.21
CA GLY A 249 17.62 -10.60 11.70
C GLY A 249 18.27 -9.23 11.54
N ASN A 250 19.58 -9.12 11.80
CA ASN A 250 20.33 -7.89 11.60
C ASN A 250 20.38 -7.48 10.11
N GLU A 251 20.72 -8.43 9.23
CA GLU A 251 20.76 -8.19 7.78
C GLU A 251 19.40 -7.75 7.23
N LEU A 252 18.32 -8.41 7.68
CA LEU A 252 16.96 -8.04 7.30
C LEU A 252 16.59 -6.64 7.78
N PHE A 253 16.99 -6.27 9.01
CA PHE A 253 16.72 -4.96 9.59
C PHE A 253 17.32 -3.82 8.74
N GLU A 254 18.55 -4.02 8.23
CA GLU A 254 19.23 -3.07 7.36
C GLU A 254 18.62 -3.04 5.95
N THR A 255 18.38 -4.21 5.35
CA THR A 255 18.00 -4.32 3.93
C THR A 255 16.52 -4.07 3.64
N ILE A 256 15.63 -4.33 4.60
CA ILE A 256 14.17 -4.05 4.48
C ILE A 256 13.87 -2.56 4.68
N GLY A 257 14.78 -1.82 5.32
CA GLY A 257 14.68 -0.38 5.55
C GLY A 257 14.27 0.03 6.96
N CYS A 258 14.41 -0.84 7.97
CA CYS A 258 14.04 -0.50 9.35
C CYS A 258 14.92 0.63 9.91
N THR A 259 16.17 0.71 9.48
CA THR A 259 17.15 1.74 9.86
C THR A 259 16.75 3.16 9.42
N ALA A 260 15.87 3.30 8.43
CA ALA A 260 15.37 4.61 7.98
C ALA A 260 14.57 5.37 9.05
N CYS A 261 13.94 4.63 9.97
CA CYS A 261 13.20 5.18 11.11
C CYS A 261 13.90 4.86 12.44
N HIS A 262 14.48 3.66 12.56
CA HIS A 262 15.10 3.16 13.78
C HIS A 262 16.63 3.29 13.75
N SER A 263 17.11 4.47 14.14
CA SER A 263 18.51 4.74 14.44
C SER A 263 18.70 5.16 15.89
N ASP A 264 19.95 5.15 16.36
CA ASP A 264 20.29 5.61 17.71
C ASP A 264 19.90 7.07 17.96
N ALA A 265 19.96 7.91 16.93
CA ALA A 265 19.61 9.33 17.02
C ALA A 265 18.10 9.62 16.95
N ASN A 266 17.29 8.69 16.43
CA ASN A 266 15.88 8.97 16.10
C ASN A 266 14.90 8.16 16.96
N THR A 267 14.82 6.84 16.71
CA THR A 267 13.89 5.93 17.41
C THR A 267 14.66 4.67 17.86
N PRO A 268 15.54 4.79 18.87
CA PRO A 268 16.39 3.68 19.31
C PRO A 268 15.55 2.50 19.81
N LEU A 269 16.03 1.29 19.50
CA LEU A 269 15.41 0.02 19.89
C LEU A 269 16.21 -0.72 20.98
N LYS A 270 17.02 0.00 21.75
CA LYS A 270 17.72 -0.58 22.91
C LYS A 270 16.72 -1.03 23.98
N GLY A 271 17.04 -2.12 24.67
CA GLY A 271 16.26 -2.64 25.81
C GLY A 271 14.95 -3.34 25.45
N ARG A 272 14.69 -3.65 24.18
CA ARG A 272 13.40 -4.25 23.74
C ARG A 272 13.14 -5.64 24.30
N GLY A 273 14.18 -6.40 24.65
CA GLY A 273 14.07 -7.67 25.36
C GLY A 273 13.50 -7.56 26.77
N ALA A 274 13.55 -6.37 27.40
CA ALA A 274 12.88 -6.13 28.68
C ALA A 274 11.35 -5.95 28.54
N LYS A 275 10.87 -5.64 27.33
CA LYS A 275 9.45 -5.49 27.02
C LYS A 275 8.85 -6.77 26.45
N TRP A 276 9.57 -7.39 25.50
CA TRP A 276 9.01 -8.43 24.64
C TRP A 276 9.77 -9.75 24.75
N THR A 277 9.03 -10.86 24.63
CA THR A 277 9.60 -12.16 24.21
C THR A 277 9.82 -12.17 22.70
N ALA A 278 10.62 -13.13 22.21
CA ALA A 278 10.85 -13.30 20.77
C ALA A 278 9.53 -13.64 20.05
N GLY A 279 8.73 -14.57 20.59
CA GLY A 279 7.43 -14.91 20.03
C GLY A 279 6.46 -13.73 20.02
N GLY A 280 6.39 -12.97 21.12
CA GLY A 280 5.51 -11.81 21.24
C GLY A 280 5.86 -10.68 20.27
N LEU A 281 7.16 -10.38 20.12
CA LEU A 281 7.61 -9.37 19.16
C LEU A 281 7.40 -9.83 17.70
N ARG A 282 7.58 -11.11 17.40
CA ARG A 282 7.29 -11.67 16.06
C ARG A 282 5.83 -11.45 15.67
N GLU A 283 4.89 -11.80 16.55
CA GLU A 283 3.46 -11.60 16.23
C GLU A 283 3.10 -10.11 16.12
N TYR A 284 3.69 -9.26 16.96
CA TYR A 284 3.54 -7.81 16.82
C TYR A 284 4.04 -7.32 15.45
N LEU A 285 5.24 -7.72 15.03
CA LEU A 285 5.85 -7.32 13.75
C LEU A 285 5.07 -7.84 12.51
N ARG A 286 4.23 -8.86 12.67
CA ARG A 286 3.36 -9.36 11.58
C ARG A 286 2.03 -8.62 11.49
N ASN A 287 1.55 -8.04 12.59
CA ASN A 287 0.24 -7.40 12.66
C ASN A 287 0.24 -6.10 13.48
N LEU A 288 1.15 -5.18 13.13
CA LEU A 288 1.36 -3.96 13.92
C LEU A 288 0.11 -3.09 13.99
N LEU A 289 -0.57 -2.87 12.85
CA LEU A 289 -1.72 -1.95 12.78
C LEU A 289 -2.92 -2.43 13.59
N ALA A 290 -3.02 -3.73 13.90
CA ALA A 290 -4.03 -4.24 14.83
C ALA A 290 -3.73 -3.86 16.29
N HIS A 291 -2.46 -3.63 16.63
CA HIS A 291 -2.01 -3.27 17.98
C HIS A 291 -1.74 -1.77 18.14
N ASP A 292 -1.29 -1.11 17.08
CA ASP A 292 -1.03 0.33 16.99
C ASP A 292 -1.78 0.89 15.77
N PRO A 293 -3.07 1.21 15.92
CA PRO A 293 -3.91 1.68 14.82
C PRO A 293 -3.59 3.13 14.42
N SER A 294 -2.62 3.78 15.05
CA SER A 294 -2.15 5.12 14.63
C SER A 294 -1.32 5.06 13.35
N GLY A 295 -0.77 3.89 13.01
CA GLY A 295 0.10 3.73 11.85
C GLY A 295 1.36 4.59 11.97
N ARG A 296 1.93 4.77 13.17
CA ARG A 296 3.25 5.39 13.32
C ARG A 296 4.39 4.40 13.11
N MET A 297 4.18 3.15 13.53
CA MET A 297 5.04 2.03 13.15
C MET A 297 4.37 1.27 12.00
N PRO A 298 4.94 1.28 10.79
CA PRO A 298 4.30 0.70 9.61
C PRO A 298 4.39 -0.82 9.58
N GLY A 299 3.44 -1.44 8.89
CA GLY A 299 3.61 -2.80 8.38
C GLY A 299 4.68 -2.84 7.29
N MET A 300 5.61 -3.80 7.38
CA MET A 300 6.69 -4.01 6.40
C MET A 300 6.50 -5.29 5.57
N ALA A 301 5.27 -5.82 5.51
CA ALA A 301 4.91 -7.03 4.78
C ALA A 301 5.83 -8.25 5.07
N LEU A 302 6.26 -8.40 6.33
CA LEU A 302 7.19 -9.45 6.76
C LEU A 302 6.55 -10.84 6.69
N THR A 303 7.33 -11.84 6.25
CA THR A 303 6.95 -13.24 6.43
C THR A 303 7.05 -13.64 7.91
N LYS A 304 6.48 -14.79 8.30
CA LYS A 304 6.61 -15.30 9.69
C LYS A 304 8.08 -15.47 10.08
N ASP A 305 8.89 -15.98 9.16
CA ASP A 305 10.31 -16.22 9.40
C ASP A 305 11.11 -14.92 9.52
N GLU A 306 10.91 -13.98 8.60
CA GLU A 306 11.58 -12.66 8.64
C GLU A 306 11.27 -11.92 9.94
N ALA A 307 9.99 -11.88 10.33
CA ALA A 307 9.57 -11.29 11.59
C ALA A 307 10.19 -12.01 12.80
N GLY A 308 10.36 -13.33 12.72
CA GLY A 308 11.02 -14.13 13.76
C GLY A 308 12.49 -13.77 13.91
N CYS A 309 13.24 -13.77 12.81
CA CYS A 309 14.66 -13.41 12.82
C CYS A 309 14.90 -11.98 13.35
N ILE A 310 14.10 -10.99 12.90
CA ILE A 310 14.18 -9.61 13.40
C ILE A 310 13.83 -9.54 14.88
N ALA A 311 12.78 -10.24 15.31
CA ALA A 311 12.39 -10.27 16.72
C ALA A 311 13.51 -10.83 17.61
N GLU A 312 14.09 -11.97 17.24
CA GLU A 312 15.22 -12.58 17.95
C GLU A 312 16.44 -11.65 18.05
N HIS A 313 16.75 -10.93 16.99
CA HIS A 313 17.80 -9.92 16.99
C HIS A 313 17.52 -8.81 18.02
N LEU A 314 16.31 -8.23 17.99
CA LEU A 314 15.96 -7.09 18.84
C LEU A 314 15.84 -7.43 20.32
N VAL A 315 15.37 -8.64 20.68
CA VAL A 315 15.22 -9.05 22.09
C VAL A 315 16.55 -9.34 22.80
N LYS A 316 17.68 -9.42 22.07
CA LYS A 316 19.02 -9.45 22.68
C LYS A 316 19.26 -8.24 23.59
N SER A 317 18.72 -7.10 23.20
CA SER A 317 18.93 -5.85 23.91
C SER A 317 18.04 -5.81 25.14
N LYS A 318 18.64 -5.99 26.32
CA LYS A 318 17.94 -6.02 27.61
C LYS A 318 18.06 -4.71 28.39
N ASN A 319 17.28 -4.59 29.45
CA ASN A 319 17.34 -3.47 30.40
C ASN A 319 17.00 -3.98 31.81
N ALA A 320 18.01 -4.07 32.67
CA ALA A 320 17.90 -4.68 33.99
C ALA A 320 16.88 -3.96 34.90
N GLU A 321 16.74 -2.63 34.80
CA GLU A 321 15.78 -1.88 35.62
C GLU A 321 14.32 -2.23 35.29
N PHE A 322 14.06 -2.53 34.01
CA PHE A 322 12.73 -2.90 33.52
C PHE A 322 12.45 -4.40 33.72
N GLU A 323 13.48 -5.23 33.86
CA GLU A 323 13.38 -6.68 34.14
C GLU A 323 13.22 -7.01 35.64
N ALA A 324 13.37 -6.02 36.53
CA ALA A 324 13.21 -6.20 37.98
C ALA A 324 11.78 -6.61 38.40
N ALA A 325 11.63 -7.02 39.66
CA ALA A 325 10.32 -7.32 40.24
C ALA A 325 9.49 -6.04 40.40
N ALA A 326 8.19 -6.13 40.10
CA ALA A 326 7.28 -5.00 40.21
C ALA A 326 6.90 -4.73 41.68
N PRO A 327 6.71 -3.46 42.08
CA PRO A 327 6.06 -3.14 43.35
C PRO A 327 4.64 -3.71 43.42
N ALA A 328 4.18 -4.03 44.63
CA ALA A 328 2.81 -4.50 44.85
C ALA A 328 1.77 -3.40 44.57
N GLY A 329 0.73 -3.75 43.81
CA GLY A 329 -0.35 -2.84 43.45
C GLY A 329 -1.72 -3.49 43.58
N ASP A 330 -2.75 -2.65 43.72
CA ASP A 330 -4.16 -3.05 43.74
C ASP A 330 -4.77 -2.92 42.34
N ALA A 331 -5.06 -4.05 41.70
CA ALA A 331 -5.61 -4.09 40.35
C ALA A 331 -7.00 -3.42 40.24
N ALA A 332 -7.84 -3.47 41.28
CA ALA A 332 -9.15 -2.83 41.27
C ALA A 332 -9.01 -1.31 41.28
N ARG A 333 -8.10 -0.78 42.11
CA ARG A 333 -7.75 0.65 42.10
C ARG A 333 -7.08 1.06 40.80
N GLY A 334 -6.22 0.21 40.24
CA GLY A 334 -5.58 0.40 38.94
C GLY A 334 -6.57 0.58 37.80
N ARG A 335 -7.64 -0.25 37.77
CA ARG A 335 -8.73 -0.12 36.81
C ARG A 335 -9.45 1.22 36.91
N GLN A 336 -9.76 1.67 38.12
CA GLN A 336 -10.40 2.98 38.35
C GLN A 336 -9.51 4.14 37.89
N LEU A 337 -8.21 4.07 38.18
CA LEU A 337 -7.23 5.06 37.75
C LEU A 337 -7.12 5.12 36.22
N ALA A 338 -7.10 3.97 35.52
CA ALA A 338 -7.05 3.93 34.07
C ALA A 338 -8.24 4.67 33.42
N GLN A 339 -9.44 4.56 34.01
CA GLN A 339 -10.64 5.28 33.55
C GLN A 339 -10.62 6.77 33.89
N GLY A 340 -10.21 7.11 35.13
CA GLY A 340 -10.33 8.48 35.65
C GLY A 340 -9.16 9.41 35.34
N ARG A 341 -7.99 8.88 34.96
CA ARG A 341 -6.78 9.67 34.67
C ARG A 341 -6.58 10.00 33.19
N GLY A 342 -7.46 9.49 32.33
CA GLY A 342 -7.47 9.80 30.89
C GLY A 342 -6.66 8.85 30.01
N CYS A 343 -6.17 7.72 30.53
CA CYS A 343 -5.49 6.70 29.71
C CYS A 343 -6.39 6.27 28.53
N LEU A 344 -7.68 6.07 28.81
CA LEU A 344 -8.68 5.60 27.84
C LEU A 344 -9.23 6.70 26.91
N ASN A 345 -8.75 7.94 27.01
CA ASN A 345 -8.98 8.94 25.96
C ASN A 345 -8.11 8.64 24.73
N CYS A 346 -6.92 8.09 24.94
CA CYS A 346 -5.98 7.75 23.86
C CYS A 346 -5.99 6.25 23.53
N HIS A 347 -6.14 5.38 24.54
CA HIS A 347 -6.01 3.93 24.38
C HIS A 347 -7.36 3.22 24.31
N ALA A 348 -7.49 2.29 23.36
CA ALA A 348 -8.55 1.28 23.42
C ALA A 348 -8.20 0.21 24.47
N LEU A 349 -9.21 -0.28 25.18
CA LEU A 349 -9.05 -1.35 26.17
C LEU A 349 -10.38 -2.12 26.30
N LYS A 350 -10.31 -3.44 26.18
CA LYS A 350 -11.40 -4.35 26.54
C LYS A 350 -11.04 -5.15 27.79
N ASP A 351 -12.00 -5.28 28.69
CA ASP A 351 -11.88 -5.99 29.96
C ASP A 351 -13.10 -6.93 30.10
N GLY A 352 -12.86 -8.24 30.21
CA GLY A 352 -13.93 -9.24 30.14
C GLY A 352 -14.74 -9.20 28.85
N GLY A 353 -14.14 -8.77 27.73
CA GLY A 353 -14.80 -8.63 26.42
C GLY A 353 -15.56 -7.32 26.21
N ALA A 354 -15.82 -6.55 27.27
CA ALA A 354 -16.49 -5.25 27.19
C ALA A 354 -15.48 -4.11 27.01
N ALA A 355 -15.80 -3.13 26.16
CA ALA A 355 -14.99 -1.94 26.00
C ALA A 355 -15.04 -1.08 27.27
N LEU A 356 -13.88 -0.67 27.76
CA LEU A 356 -13.76 0.24 28.89
C LEU A 356 -13.59 1.68 28.39
N ALA A 357 -14.42 2.59 28.88
CA ALA A 357 -14.39 4.00 28.48
C ALA A 357 -13.74 4.88 29.55
N SER A 358 -13.15 6.00 29.09
CA SER A 358 -12.68 7.07 29.97
C SER A 358 -13.85 7.75 30.68
N THR A 359 -13.65 8.12 31.93
CA THR A 359 -14.57 8.98 32.69
C THR A 359 -14.06 10.42 32.80
N LEU A 360 -12.86 10.70 32.26
CA LEU A 360 -12.29 12.04 32.23
C LEU A 360 -12.93 12.88 31.11
N SER A 361 -13.48 14.03 31.49
CA SER A 361 -13.98 15.05 30.56
C SER A 361 -13.12 16.32 30.66
N ALA A 362 -12.91 16.99 29.54
CA ALA A 362 -12.18 18.26 29.47
C ALA A 362 -12.98 19.31 28.69
N ALA A 363 -12.62 20.58 28.87
CA ALA A 363 -13.27 21.68 28.17
C ALA A 363 -13.06 21.57 26.64
N PRO A 364 -14.05 21.97 25.81
CA PRO A 364 -13.89 21.97 24.37
C PRO A 364 -12.81 22.96 23.93
N PHE A 365 -12.24 22.74 22.74
CA PHE A 365 -11.06 23.44 22.23
C PHE A 365 -11.20 24.97 22.23
N HIS A 366 -12.38 25.50 21.88
CA HIS A 366 -12.64 26.94 21.85
C HIS A 366 -12.69 27.61 23.24
N LYS A 367 -12.75 26.83 24.33
CA LYS A 367 -12.73 27.33 25.72
C LYS A 367 -11.34 27.23 26.36
N LEU A 368 -10.34 26.77 25.62
CA LEU A 368 -8.99 26.63 26.15
C LEU A 368 -8.34 28.00 26.33
N ALA A 369 -7.82 28.23 27.52
CA ALA A 369 -7.01 29.40 27.80
C ALA A 369 -5.54 29.10 27.50
N ALA A 370 -4.89 29.99 26.75
CA ALA A 370 -3.45 29.94 26.54
C ALA A 370 -2.72 29.89 27.90
N ARG A 371 -1.77 28.96 28.05
CA ARG A 371 -0.91 28.77 29.25
C ARG A 371 -1.60 28.24 30.52
N LYS A 372 -2.77 27.61 30.43
CA LYS A 372 -3.40 26.87 31.55
C LYS A 372 -3.43 25.37 31.30
N GLY A 373 -3.74 24.58 32.33
CA GLY A 373 -3.87 23.13 32.23
C GLY A 373 -2.57 22.47 31.81
N CYS A 374 -2.61 21.66 30.74
CA CYS A 374 -1.41 20.99 30.19
C CYS A 374 -0.37 21.97 29.61
N LEU A 375 -0.75 23.23 29.33
CA LEU A 375 0.15 24.27 28.82
C LEU A 375 0.72 25.18 29.92
N ALA A 376 0.38 24.95 31.19
CA ALA A 376 1.01 25.67 32.30
C ALA A 376 2.48 25.25 32.44
N GLU A 377 3.32 26.13 32.99
CA GLU A 377 4.71 25.78 33.33
C GLU A 377 4.77 24.66 34.37
N GLU A 378 3.83 24.70 35.33
CA GLU A 378 3.62 23.66 36.32
C GLU A 378 2.17 23.14 36.23
N PRO A 379 1.92 22.06 35.45
CA PRO A 379 0.59 21.49 35.34
C PRO A 379 0.11 20.89 36.67
N SER A 380 -1.16 21.11 37.02
CA SER A 380 -1.77 20.54 38.22
C SER A 380 -1.77 19.00 38.23
N SER A 381 -1.99 18.37 39.39
CA SER A 381 -2.12 16.91 39.54
C SER A 381 -3.32 16.27 38.81
N ARG A 382 -4.21 17.08 38.22
CA ARG A 382 -5.32 16.65 37.36
C ARG A 382 -5.01 16.76 35.86
N ALA A 383 -3.97 17.50 35.49
CA ALA A 383 -3.59 17.69 34.09
C ALA A 383 -2.58 16.62 33.66
N ALA A 384 -2.67 16.19 32.39
CA ALA A 384 -1.66 15.35 31.78
C ALA A 384 -0.34 16.12 31.68
N ARG A 385 0.76 15.52 32.13
CA ARG A 385 2.09 16.15 32.09
C ARG A 385 2.86 15.67 30.87
N TYR A 386 2.83 16.49 29.83
CA TYR A 386 3.66 16.31 28.64
C TYR A 386 5.03 16.95 28.83
N ALA A 387 6.06 16.35 28.25
CA ALA A 387 7.42 16.89 28.25
C ALA A 387 7.58 18.03 27.22
N LEU A 388 6.92 19.16 27.49
CA LEU A 388 6.92 20.35 26.64
C LEU A 388 8.08 21.30 27.00
N THR A 389 8.80 21.78 26.00
CA THR A 389 9.72 22.92 26.12
C THR A 389 8.94 24.25 26.19
N ALA A 390 9.64 25.35 26.51
CA ALA A 390 9.02 26.68 26.47
C ALA A 390 8.54 27.05 25.06
N GLU A 391 9.30 26.66 24.03
CA GLU A 391 8.92 26.84 22.64
C GLU A 391 7.69 25.99 22.27
N ASP A 392 7.60 24.75 22.74
CA ASP A 392 6.42 23.89 22.49
C ASP A 392 5.16 24.54 23.07
N ARG A 393 5.25 25.05 24.30
CA ARG A 393 4.14 25.77 24.95
C ARG A 393 3.73 27.02 24.17
N ALA A 394 4.69 27.79 23.67
CA ALA A 394 4.42 28.98 22.87
C ALA A 394 3.74 28.65 21.54
N ALA A 395 4.24 27.64 20.82
CA ALA A 395 3.68 27.17 19.56
C ALA A 395 2.24 26.63 19.74
N LEU A 396 2.02 25.79 20.75
CA LEU A 396 0.68 25.28 21.10
C LEU A 396 -0.27 26.41 21.50
N ALA A 397 0.18 27.39 22.28
CA ALA A 397 -0.62 28.54 22.66
C ALA A 397 -1.05 29.38 21.45
N ALA A 398 -0.13 29.62 20.51
CA ALA A 398 -0.43 30.33 19.26
C ALA A 398 -1.47 29.56 18.43
N PHE A 399 -1.30 28.25 18.28
CA PHE A 399 -2.23 27.41 17.52
C PHE A 399 -3.64 27.36 18.15
N VAL A 400 -3.73 27.27 19.48
CA VAL A 400 -5.02 27.29 20.19
C VAL A 400 -5.78 28.60 19.94
N GLN A 401 -5.06 29.73 19.82
CA GLN A 401 -5.66 31.04 19.55
C GLN A 401 -6.00 31.24 18.06
N GLY A 402 -5.26 30.63 17.14
CA GLY A 402 -5.45 30.74 15.69
C GLY A 402 -5.47 29.37 15.01
N PRO A 403 -6.54 28.57 15.19
CA PRO A 403 -6.59 27.24 14.60
C PRO A 403 -6.96 27.30 13.12
N ASP A 404 -6.98 26.14 12.48
CA ASP A 404 -7.32 26.02 11.05
C ASP A 404 -8.72 26.49 10.71
N VAL A 405 -8.86 26.98 9.49
CA VAL A 405 -10.15 27.43 8.96
C VAL A 405 -10.48 26.80 7.61
N SER A 406 -9.55 26.08 6.96
CA SER A 406 -9.81 25.42 5.68
C SER A 406 -8.92 24.21 5.41
N ASP A 407 -9.41 23.34 4.53
CA ASP A 407 -8.66 22.23 3.97
C ASP A 407 -7.54 22.69 3.03
N ALA A 408 -6.31 22.22 3.22
CA ALA A 408 -5.17 22.65 2.43
C ALA A 408 -4.31 21.45 1.99
N PRO A 409 -4.71 20.74 0.92
CA PRO A 409 -4.10 19.45 0.52
C PRO A 409 -2.60 19.56 0.20
N VAL A 410 -2.12 20.72 -0.26
CA VAL A 410 -0.67 20.93 -0.54
C VAL A 410 0.15 20.96 0.76
N GLN A 411 -0.33 21.70 1.77
CA GLN A 411 0.32 21.76 3.09
C GLN A 411 0.15 20.45 3.86
N ASP A 412 -1.04 19.84 3.75
CA ASP A 412 -1.31 18.52 4.32
C ASP A 412 -0.40 17.44 3.70
N PHE A 413 -0.10 17.50 2.41
CA PHE A 413 0.86 16.60 1.76
C PHE A 413 2.23 16.67 2.44
N ALA A 414 2.83 17.86 2.48
CA ALA A 414 4.16 18.08 3.07
C ALA A 414 4.22 17.65 4.54
N ARG A 415 3.18 17.97 5.30
CA ARG A 415 3.04 17.58 6.70
C ARG A 415 2.93 16.06 6.88
N LEU A 416 2.08 15.38 6.11
CA LEU A 416 1.84 13.95 6.24
C LEU A 416 3.04 13.11 5.80
N ILE A 417 3.75 13.48 4.73
CA ILE A 417 4.97 12.76 4.33
C ILE A 417 6.10 12.91 5.36
N LYS A 418 6.15 14.05 6.08
CA LYS A 418 7.07 14.24 7.22
C LYS A 418 6.61 13.42 8.43
N LYS A 419 5.32 13.47 8.76
CA LYS A 419 4.70 12.72 9.86
C LYS A 419 5.03 11.23 9.75
N PHE A 420 4.80 10.64 8.57
CA PHE A 420 5.06 9.22 8.30
C PHE A 420 6.50 8.91 7.85
N GLN A 421 7.43 9.86 7.99
CA GLN A 421 8.86 9.68 7.65
C GLN A 421 9.11 9.22 6.20
N CYS A 422 8.23 9.52 5.25
CA CYS A 422 8.45 9.18 3.84
C CYS A 422 9.72 9.84 3.31
N VAL A 423 10.03 11.06 3.78
CA VAL A 423 11.24 11.82 3.43
C VAL A 423 12.54 11.26 4.02
N SER A 424 12.46 10.24 4.88
CA SER A 424 13.66 9.50 5.29
C SER A 424 14.25 8.69 4.14
N CYS A 425 13.38 8.16 3.27
CA CYS A 425 13.77 7.33 2.14
C CYS A 425 13.61 8.02 0.79
N HIS A 426 12.59 8.88 0.64
CA HIS A 426 12.30 9.56 -0.60
C HIS A 426 12.79 11.02 -0.58
N GLU A 427 13.25 11.49 -1.74
CA GLU A 427 13.52 12.90 -1.93
C GLU A 427 12.22 13.71 -2.01
N TYR A 428 12.24 14.89 -1.38
CA TYR A 428 11.20 15.92 -1.47
C TYR A 428 11.84 17.26 -1.17
N ASN A 429 12.10 18.07 -2.21
CA ASN A 429 12.82 19.36 -2.11
C ASN A 429 14.20 19.28 -1.45
N GLY A 430 14.83 18.12 -1.50
CA GLY A 430 16.09 17.87 -0.84
C GLY A 430 16.39 16.37 -0.83
N PRO A 431 17.65 16.02 -0.50
CA PRO A 431 18.06 14.62 -0.43
C PRO A 431 17.26 13.88 0.64
N ALA A 432 17.01 12.59 0.40
CA ALA A 432 16.50 11.69 1.42
C ALA A 432 17.48 11.65 2.61
N LYS A 433 16.96 11.43 3.84
CA LYS A 433 17.81 11.37 5.04
C LYS A 433 18.76 10.16 5.04
N VAL A 434 18.34 9.07 4.40
CA VAL A 434 19.11 7.83 4.31
C VAL A 434 19.42 7.53 2.86
N ALA A 435 20.70 7.26 2.59
CA ALA A 435 21.16 6.81 1.29
C ALA A 435 20.96 5.29 1.16
N PHE A 436 20.39 4.88 0.03
CA PHE A 436 20.29 3.49 -0.39
C PHE A 436 21.08 3.30 -1.68
N GLU A 437 21.59 2.10 -1.92
CA GLU A 437 22.25 1.76 -3.19
C GLU A 437 21.36 2.07 -4.41
N LYS A 438 20.05 1.84 -4.26
CA LYS A 438 19.03 2.25 -5.22
C LYS A 438 18.02 3.15 -4.54
N LEU A 439 18.07 4.44 -4.88
CA LEU A 439 17.19 5.44 -4.29
C LEU A 439 15.71 5.20 -4.65
N PRO A 440 14.79 5.36 -3.68
CA PRO A 440 13.37 5.49 -3.95
C PRO A 440 13.06 6.68 -4.87
N PRO A 441 11.93 6.66 -5.61
CA PRO A 441 11.58 7.75 -6.51
C PRO A 441 11.26 9.05 -5.75
N PRO A 442 11.55 10.24 -6.32
CA PRO A 442 11.21 11.51 -5.70
C PRO A 442 9.69 11.67 -5.58
N LEU A 443 9.22 12.30 -4.49
CA LEU A 443 7.80 12.51 -4.24
C LEU A 443 7.26 13.79 -4.89
N SER A 444 8.15 14.78 -5.15
CA SER A 444 7.76 16.09 -5.68
C SER A 444 7.08 16.00 -7.04
N GLU A 445 7.40 15.01 -7.86
CA GLU A 445 6.84 14.84 -9.22
C GLU A 445 5.87 13.66 -9.34
N ALA A 446 5.67 12.90 -8.26
CA ALA A 446 4.92 11.64 -8.31
C ALA A 446 3.44 11.84 -8.71
N GLY A 447 2.88 13.02 -8.43
CA GLY A 447 1.52 13.40 -8.81
C GLY A 447 1.28 13.55 -10.31
N HIS A 448 2.32 13.89 -11.08
CA HIS A 448 2.22 13.90 -12.54
C HIS A 448 2.19 12.48 -13.10
N LYS A 449 2.79 11.53 -12.39
CA LYS A 449 2.99 10.17 -12.88
C LYS A 449 1.85 9.24 -12.49
N LEU A 450 1.48 9.23 -11.22
CA LEU A 450 0.70 8.14 -10.64
C LEU A 450 -0.79 8.46 -10.60
N ARG A 451 -1.60 7.43 -10.81
CA ARG A 451 -3.06 7.46 -10.68
C ARG A 451 -3.46 7.30 -9.21
N ALA A 452 -4.58 7.89 -8.78
CA ALA A 452 -5.05 7.76 -7.39
C ALA A 452 -5.35 6.31 -7.00
N SER A 453 -6.02 5.55 -7.86
CA SER A 453 -6.25 4.12 -7.66
C SER A 453 -4.96 3.30 -7.52
N TRP A 454 -3.89 3.67 -8.24
CA TRP A 454 -2.59 3.04 -8.08
C TRP A 454 -1.91 3.42 -6.76
N LEU A 455 -1.95 4.71 -6.40
CA LEU A 455 -1.44 5.19 -5.11
C LEU A 455 -2.14 4.47 -3.95
N GLU A 456 -3.44 4.21 -4.04
CA GLU A 456 -4.17 3.44 -3.02
C GLU A 456 -3.63 2.02 -2.89
N GLN A 457 -3.40 1.33 -4.00
CA GLN A 457 -2.80 -0.01 -3.97
C GLN A 457 -1.40 0.00 -3.36
N VAL A 458 -0.57 1.00 -3.66
CA VAL A 458 0.80 1.09 -3.13
C VAL A 458 0.82 1.48 -1.65
N LEU A 459 0.14 2.56 -1.30
CA LEU A 459 0.18 3.15 0.03
C LEU A 459 -0.66 2.35 1.04
N CYS A 460 -1.84 1.88 0.63
CA CYS A 460 -2.79 1.19 1.50
C CYS A 460 -2.77 -0.34 1.31
N GLY A 461 -2.53 -0.79 0.07
CA GLY A 461 -2.58 -2.21 -0.31
C GLY A 461 -1.23 -2.95 -0.29
N SER A 462 -0.12 -2.27 0.07
CA SER A 462 1.25 -2.82 0.02
C SER A 462 1.68 -3.34 -1.37
N LYS A 463 1.07 -2.85 -2.45
CA LYS A 463 1.42 -3.23 -3.84
C LYS A 463 2.88 -2.88 -4.12
N ARG A 464 3.63 -3.84 -4.67
CA ARG A 464 5.05 -3.69 -5.00
C ARG A 464 5.25 -3.68 -6.50
N VAL A 465 5.78 -2.56 -7.01
CA VAL A 465 6.14 -2.39 -8.43
C VAL A 465 7.50 -3.02 -8.78
N ARG A 466 8.35 -3.24 -7.77
CA ARG A 466 9.67 -3.89 -7.91
C ARG A 466 9.79 -5.00 -6.87
N PRO A 467 9.06 -6.13 -7.03
CA PRO A 467 8.99 -7.18 -6.01
C PRO A 467 10.34 -7.84 -5.69
N TRP A 468 11.34 -7.70 -6.56
CA TRP A 468 12.69 -8.24 -6.37
C TRP A 468 13.61 -7.39 -5.48
N MET A 469 13.25 -6.16 -5.13
CA MET A 469 14.06 -5.35 -4.22
C MET A 469 13.88 -5.81 -2.76
N ALA A 470 14.92 -5.77 -1.93
CA ALA A 470 14.78 -6.06 -0.50
C ALA A 470 14.02 -4.94 0.23
N LEU A 471 14.33 -3.68 -0.11
CA LEU A 471 13.69 -2.48 0.44
C LEU A 471 12.17 -2.50 0.20
N ARG A 472 11.40 -2.17 1.25
CA ARG A 472 9.93 -2.21 1.22
C ARG A 472 9.34 -0.84 1.49
N MET A 473 8.27 -0.51 0.75
CA MET A 473 7.47 0.67 1.06
C MET A 473 6.68 0.40 2.35
N PRO A 474 6.71 1.31 3.35
CA PRO A 474 5.98 1.09 4.58
C PRO A 474 4.46 1.24 4.40
N ASN A 475 3.68 0.40 5.07
CA ASN A 475 2.21 0.48 5.11
C ASN A 475 1.73 1.03 6.45
N PHE A 476 1.20 2.26 6.45
CA PHE A 476 0.69 2.94 7.65
C PHE A 476 -0.83 2.76 7.85
N GLY A 477 -1.48 1.96 6.99
CA GLY A 477 -2.91 1.71 7.03
C GLY A 477 -3.74 2.70 6.20
N PRO A 478 -4.90 2.27 5.70
CA PRO A 478 -5.70 3.06 4.76
C PRO A 478 -6.21 4.37 5.38
N ASP A 479 -6.66 4.35 6.64
CA ASP A 479 -7.20 5.54 7.30
C ASP A 479 -6.16 6.67 7.42
N ALA A 480 -4.90 6.31 7.64
CA ALA A 480 -3.79 7.23 7.78
C ALA A 480 -3.34 7.85 6.44
N LEU A 481 -3.43 7.08 5.35
CA LEU A 481 -2.84 7.43 4.05
C LEU A 481 -3.85 7.87 2.98
N ARG A 482 -5.15 7.60 3.16
CA ARG A 482 -6.20 8.03 2.22
C ARG A 482 -6.16 9.54 1.90
N PRO A 483 -5.89 10.46 2.86
CA PRO A 483 -5.74 11.89 2.54
C PRO A 483 -4.63 12.21 1.54
N LEU A 484 -3.60 11.35 1.41
CA LEU A 484 -2.50 11.57 0.47
C LEU A 484 -2.87 11.26 -0.98
N LEU A 485 -3.89 10.43 -1.24
CA LEU A 485 -4.17 9.90 -2.59
C LEU A 485 -4.39 11.00 -3.62
N HIS A 486 -5.17 12.03 -3.28
CA HIS A 486 -5.36 13.21 -4.13
C HIS A 486 -4.29 14.27 -3.93
N ALA A 487 -3.65 14.31 -2.75
CA ALA A 487 -2.69 15.34 -2.40
C ALA A 487 -1.40 15.27 -3.26
N PHE A 488 -1.01 14.07 -3.71
CA PHE A 488 0.05 13.91 -4.71
C PHE A 488 -0.22 14.72 -5.98
N ALA A 489 -1.43 14.60 -6.54
CA ALA A 489 -1.81 15.34 -7.74
C ALA A 489 -2.02 16.83 -7.45
N ALA A 490 -2.64 17.13 -6.30
CA ALA A 490 -2.90 18.50 -5.86
C ALA A 490 -1.60 19.31 -5.80
N GLN A 491 -0.53 18.82 -5.15
CA GLN A 491 0.70 19.60 -4.94
C GLN A 491 1.52 19.88 -6.22
N VAL A 492 1.23 19.19 -7.33
CA VAL A 492 1.89 19.44 -8.63
C VAL A 492 0.99 20.16 -9.64
N GLY A 493 -0.20 20.57 -9.23
CA GLY A 493 -1.20 21.15 -10.12
C GLY A 493 -1.69 20.18 -11.19
N ALA A 494 -1.61 18.86 -10.98
CA ALA A 494 -2.17 17.89 -11.91
C ALA A 494 -3.66 17.67 -11.64
N GLU A 495 -4.36 17.07 -12.61
CA GLU A 495 -5.75 16.64 -12.41
C GLU A 495 -5.85 15.66 -11.23
N LEU A 496 -6.85 15.87 -10.37
CA LEU A 496 -7.06 15.02 -9.21
C LEU A 496 -7.54 13.62 -9.64
N GLY A 497 -7.28 12.61 -8.81
CA GLY A 497 -7.77 11.27 -9.05
C GLY A 497 -6.94 10.53 -10.11
N GLU A 498 -7.61 10.05 -11.15
CA GLU A 498 -6.98 9.23 -12.18
C GLU A 498 -6.15 10.03 -13.19
N GLY A 499 -6.45 11.30 -13.41
CA GLY A 499 -5.88 12.09 -14.50
C GLY A 499 -6.18 11.49 -15.87
N GLU A 500 -5.33 11.77 -16.86
CA GLU A 500 -5.52 11.23 -18.22
C GLU A 500 -5.32 9.71 -18.24
N LEU A 501 -6.39 8.99 -18.61
CA LEU A 501 -6.40 7.54 -18.70
C LEU A 501 -5.73 7.05 -19.99
N ILE A 502 -5.03 5.91 -19.89
CA ILE A 502 -4.63 5.15 -21.07
C ILE A 502 -5.88 4.44 -21.61
N ALA A 503 -6.44 4.98 -22.70
CA ALA A 503 -7.68 4.49 -23.29
C ALA A 503 -7.47 3.16 -24.04
N PRO A 504 -8.49 2.27 -24.06
CA PRO A 504 -8.47 1.10 -24.93
C PRO A 504 -8.30 1.47 -26.39
N ALA A 505 -7.50 0.70 -27.12
CA ALA A 505 -7.22 0.93 -28.54
C ALA A 505 -7.65 -0.26 -29.43
N PRO A 506 -7.93 -0.03 -30.72
CA PRO A 506 -8.20 -1.09 -31.69
C PRO A 506 -7.03 -2.05 -31.86
N ASP A 507 -7.32 -3.32 -32.15
CA ASP A 507 -6.31 -4.38 -32.23
C ASP A 507 -5.17 -4.12 -33.24
N PRO A 508 -5.37 -3.48 -34.42
CA PRO A 508 -4.24 -3.15 -35.30
C PRO A 508 -3.20 -2.23 -34.65
N GLN A 509 -3.62 -1.25 -33.85
CA GLN A 509 -2.70 -0.35 -33.13
C GLN A 509 -2.01 -1.08 -31.99
N VAL A 510 -2.73 -1.95 -31.28
CA VAL A 510 -2.18 -2.83 -30.24
C VAL A 510 -1.06 -3.69 -30.81
N GLN A 511 -1.29 -4.35 -31.96
CA GLN A 511 -0.28 -5.20 -32.60
C GLN A 511 0.94 -4.40 -33.06
N SER A 512 0.75 -3.17 -33.55
CA SER A 512 1.86 -2.27 -33.87
C SER A 512 2.73 -1.98 -32.64
N GLY A 513 2.12 -1.69 -31.49
CA GLY A 513 2.85 -1.50 -30.23
C GLY A 513 3.52 -2.78 -29.72
N ILE A 514 2.88 -3.94 -29.83
CA ILE A 514 3.47 -5.23 -29.45
C ILE A 514 4.71 -5.54 -30.30
N LYS A 515 4.68 -5.22 -31.60
CA LYS A 515 5.85 -5.33 -32.47
C LYS A 515 7.01 -4.46 -31.97
N LEU A 516 6.73 -3.22 -31.56
CA LEU A 516 7.75 -2.32 -30.98
C LEU A 516 8.32 -2.85 -29.65
N ILE A 517 7.53 -3.54 -28.84
CA ILE A 517 7.96 -4.10 -27.55
C ILE A 517 8.93 -5.29 -27.72
N GLY A 518 8.73 -6.08 -28.78
CA GLY A 518 9.50 -7.30 -29.05
C GLY A 518 10.92 -7.07 -29.56
N ARG A 519 11.63 -8.18 -29.79
CA ARG A 519 12.99 -8.23 -30.34
C ARG A 519 13.04 -8.45 -31.86
N GLY A 520 11.89 -8.61 -32.50
CA GLY A 520 11.78 -8.81 -33.93
C GLY A 520 12.20 -7.59 -34.73
N GLU A 521 12.15 -7.71 -36.06
CA GLU A 521 12.53 -6.64 -36.98
C GLU A 521 11.72 -5.36 -36.75
N GLY A 522 12.42 -4.24 -36.51
CA GLY A 522 11.80 -2.95 -36.18
C GLY A 522 11.31 -2.81 -34.74
N GLY A 523 11.56 -3.81 -33.88
CA GLY A 523 11.31 -3.77 -32.44
C GLY A 523 12.37 -2.97 -31.68
N LEU A 524 11.97 -2.39 -30.54
CA LEU A 524 12.83 -1.64 -29.61
C LEU A 524 13.37 -2.52 -28.48
N SER A 525 13.02 -3.82 -28.44
CA SER A 525 13.50 -4.79 -27.46
C SER A 525 13.22 -4.41 -26.00
N CYS A 526 12.05 -3.83 -25.71
CA CYS A 526 11.68 -3.41 -24.36
C CYS A 526 11.72 -4.57 -23.33
N ILE A 527 11.38 -5.79 -23.76
CA ILE A 527 11.42 -7.02 -22.96
C ILE A 527 12.83 -7.46 -22.52
N SER A 528 13.88 -6.81 -23.04
CA SER A 528 15.24 -7.06 -22.55
C SER A 528 15.48 -6.42 -21.19
N CYS A 529 14.77 -5.33 -20.86
CA CYS A 529 14.90 -4.65 -19.57
C CYS A 529 13.64 -4.73 -18.71
N HIS A 530 12.44 -4.77 -19.30
CA HIS A 530 11.19 -4.81 -18.53
C HIS A 530 10.68 -6.24 -18.34
N ASP A 531 10.17 -6.51 -17.14
CA ASP A 531 9.35 -7.70 -16.90
C ASP A 531 8.08 -7.67 -17.78
N TYR A 532 7.52 -8.84 -18.06
CA TYR A 532 6.35 -8.97 -18.93
C TYR A 532 5.44 -10.12 -18.48
N ARG A 533 4.20 -9.82 -18.05
CA ARG A 533 3.25 -10.85 -17.55
C ARG A 533 3.85 -11.70 -16.42
N GLY A 534 4.62 -11.08 -15.53
CA GLY A 534 5.34 -11.72 -14.43
C GLY A 534 6.65 -12.38 -14.83
N GLU A 535 6.97 -12.45 -16.13
CA GLU A 535 8.25 -12.98 -16.61
C GLU A 535 9.38 -12.00 -16.42
N LYS A 536 10.52 -12.51 -15.95
CA LYS A 536 11.71 -11.70 -15.70
C LYS A 536 12.31 -11.24 -17.02
N SER A 537 12.70 -9.96 -17.10
CA SER A 537 13.51 -9.44 -18.20
C SER A 537 14.80 -10.24 -18.41
N ALA A 538 15.28 -10.33 -19.65
CA ALA A 538 16.48 -11.12 -19.94
C ALA A 538 17.81 -10.44 -19.56
N GLY A 539 17.83 -9.10 -19.44
CA GLY A 539 19.02 -8.33 -19.09
C GLY A 539 19.20 -8.13 -17.58
N ASP A 540 20.41 -7.67 -17.20
CA ASP A 540 20.79 -7.39 -15.81
C ASP A 540 20.06 -6.19 -15.21
N GLN A 541 19.69 -5.22 -16.06
CA GLN A 541 18.82 -4.12 -15.67
C GLN A 541 17.37 -4.56 -15.74
N ARG A 542 16.66 -4.41 -14.61
CA ARG A 542 15.28 -4.87 -14.45
C ARG A 542 14.34 -3.69 -14.20
N GLY A 543 13.47 -3.43 -15.15
CA GLY A 543 12.37 -2.48 -15.12
C GLY A 543 11.05 -3.13 -14.69
N PRO A 544 10.05 -2.35 -14.25
CA PRO A 544 8.77 -2.89 -13.82
C PRO A 544 8.00 -3.58 -14.95
N ASP A 545 7.09 -4.48 -14.57
CA ASP A 545 6.23 -5.20 -15.51
C ASP A 545 5.40 -4.24 -16.37
N MET A 546 5.54 -4.32 -17.69
CA MET A 546 4.85 -3.44 -18.63
C MET A 546 3.33 -3.59 -18.58
N THR A 547 2.84 -4.78 -18.21
CA THR A 547 1.41 -5.08 -18.14
C THR A 547 0.69 -4.36 -17.00
N GLU A 548 1.44 -3.73 -16.08
CA GLU A 548 0.87 -2.93 -15.00
C GLU A 548 0.81 -1.42 -15.33
N MET A 549 1.39 -0.99 -16.45
CA MET A 549 1.52 0.44 -16.76
C MET A 549 0.18 1.15 -16.94
N TYR A 550 -0.79 0.49 -17.59
CA TYR A 550 -2.13 1.06 -17.81
C TYR A 550 -2.81 1.49 -16.51
N ALA A 551 -2.70 0.68 -15.46
CA ALA A 551 -3.30 0.95 -14.16
C ALA A 551 -2.45 1.92 -13.32
N ARG A 552 -1.15 2.04 -13.64
CA ARG A 552 -0.18 2.74 -12.81
C ARG A 552 0.03 4.20 -13.18
N VAL A 553 0.23 4.48 -14.47
CA VAL A 553 0.67 5.80 -14.93
C VAL A 553 -0.41 6.55 -15.69
N ARG A 554 -0.31 7.88 -15.70
CA ARG A 554 -1.14 8.77 -16.51
C ARG A 554 -0.61 8.82 -17.95
N ALA A 555 -1.51 8.95 -18.93
CA ALA A 555 -1.16 8.92 -20.34
C ALA A 555 -0.26 10.09 -20.75
N ASP A 556 -0.55 11.32 -20.29
CA ASP A 556 0.28 12.51 -20.50
C ASP A 556 1.72 12.32 -19.99
N TRP A 557 1.88 11.69 -18.82
CA TRP A 557 3.18 11.37 -18.27
C TRP A 557 3.91 10.31 -19.10
N PHE A 558 3.20 9.27 -19.54
CA PHE A 558 3.78 8.20 -20.36
C PHE A 558 4.33 8.73 -21.69
N ARG A 559 3.60 9.64 -22.36
CA ARG A 559 4.08 10.30 -23.59
C ARG A 559 5.37 11.06 -23.37
N ARG A 560 5.41 11.92 -22.34
CA ARG A 560 6.62 12.69 -21.98
C ARG A 560 7.77 11.78 -21.59
N TRP A 561 7.48 10.73 -20.82
CA TRP A 561 8.46 9.73 -20.38
C TRP A 561 9.12 9.04 -21.56
N LEU A 562 8.35 8.54 -22.53
CA LEU A 562 8.92 7.89 -23.70
C LEU A 562 9.66 8.88 -24.61
N ARG A 563 9.15 10.11 -24.74
CA ARG A 563 9.76 11.10 -25.61
C ARG A 563 11.19 11.44 -25.17
N GLU A 564 11.38 11.71 -23.89
CA GLU A 564 12.70 12.07 -23.36
C GLU A 564 12.88 11.61 -21.89
N PRO A 565 13.20 10.32 -21.66
CA PRO A 565 13.22 9.75 -20.32
C PRO A 565 14.17 10.47 -19.34
N GLY A 566 15.36 10.85 -19.82
CA GLY A 566 16.38 11.54 -19.01
C GLY A 566 15.94 12.91 -18.50
N ARG A 567 14.96 13.54 -19.16
CA ARG A 567 14.38 14.82 -18.77
C ARG A 567 13.33 14.69 -17.67
N VAL A 568 12.62 13.56 -17.66
CA VAL A 568 11.61 13.25 -16.64
C VAL A 568 12.22 12.61 -15.39
N ILE A 569 13.19 11.71 -15.56
CA ILE A 569 13.95 11.10 -14.45
C ILE A 569 15.44 11.15 -14.79
N SER A 570 16.15 12.05 -14.12
CA SER A 570 17.60 12.18 -14.25
C SER A 570 18.33 10.86 -13.93
N GLY A 571 19.33 10.51 -14.74
CA GLY A 571 20.12 9.28 -14.57
C GLY A 571 19.36 7.97 -14.83
N THR A 572 18.17 8.02 -15.44
CA THR A 572 17.44 6.80 -15.81
C THR A 572 18.22 5.94 -16.80
N ALA A 573 18.09 4.62 -16.67
CA ALA A 573 18.64 3.68 -17.63
C ALA A 573 17.72 3.42 -18.84
N MET A 574 16.52 4.02 -18.87
CA MET A 574 15.60 3.92 -20.01
C MET A 574 16.20 4.67 -21.23
N PRO A 575 16.39 4.02 -22.39
CA PRO A 575 16.95 4.66 -23.57
C PRO A 575 16.01 5.71 -24.18
N ALA A 576 16.58 6.76 -24.77
CA ALA A 576 15.86 7.85 -25.43
C ALA A 576 15.53 7.54 -26.91
N PHE A 577 14.80 6.44 -27.17
CA PHE A 577 14.52 5.95 -28.53
C PHE A 577 13.85 6.96 -29.47
N PHE A 578 13.12 7.94 -28.91
CA PHE A 578 12.25 8.85 -29.65
C PHE A 578 12.77 10.29 -29.69
N LEU A 579 13.94 10.57 -29.10
CA LEU A 579 14.44 11.94 -28.96
C LEU A 579 14.81 12.55 -30.32
N ASP A 580 15.58 11.81 -31.12
CA ASP A 580 16.10 12.27 -32.42
C ASP A 580 15.19 11.92 -33.60
N MET A 581 13.99 11.39 -33.33
CA MET A 581 13.02 10.96 -34.35
C MET A 581 12.11 12.12 -34.74
N ASP A 582 11.62 12.12 -36.01
CA ASP A 582 10.61 13.07 -36.46
C ASP A 582 9.41 13.07 -35.49
N GLU A 583 8.84 14.25 -35.22
CA GLU A 583 7.82 14.39 -34.21
C GLU A 583 6.54 13.61 -34.51
N THR A 584 6.14 13.58 -35.79
CA THR A 584 4.95 12.85 -36.21
C THR A 584 5.18 11.34 -36.06
N GLU A 585 6.35 10.87 -36.51
CA GLU A 585 6.74 9.45 -36.40
C GLU A 585 6.86 9.01 -34.94
N ALA A 586 7.55 9.79 -34.10
CA ALA A 586 7.71 9.53 -32.68
C ALA A 586 6.35 9.45 -31.97
N ASN A 587 5.47 10.43 -32.23
CA ASN A 587 4.13 10.44 -31.64
C ASN A 587 3.32 9.22 -32.08
N GLN A 588 3.36 8.85 -33.36
CA GLN A 588 2.68 7.65 -33.86
C GLN A 588 3.15 6.37 -33.15
N LYS A 589 4.46 6.20 -32.96
CA LYS A 589 5.02 5.02 -32.27
C LYS A 589 4.72 5.03 -30.77
N ILE A 590 4.75 6.21 -30.13
CA ILE A 590 4.37 6.36 -28.72
C ILE A 590 2.89 6.01 -28.51
N GLU A 591 1.98 6.45 -29.39
CA GLU A 591 0.57 6.07 -29.33
C GLU A 591 0.36 4.57 -29.57
N ALA A 592 1.14 3.94 -30.46
CA ALA A 592 1.11 2.48 -30.64
C ALA A 592 1.55 1.74 -29.35
N LEU A 593 2.57 2.24 -28.65
CA LEU A 593 2.99 1.69 -27.36
C LEU A 593 1.92 1.89 -26.27
N LEU A 594 1.27 3.05 -26.22
CA LEU A 594 0.11 3.30 -25.35
C LEU A 594 -1.04 2.33 -25.64
N ALA A 595 -1.35 2.12 -26.93
CA ALA A 595 -2.34 1.16 -27.38
C ALA A 595 -2.02 -0.26 -26.90
N ALA A 596 -0.78 -0.70 -27.01
CA ALA A 596 -0.36 -2.00 -26.49
C ALA A 596 -0.56 -2.10 -24.98
N VAL A 597 -0.01 -1.17 -24.19
CA VAL A 597 -0.13 -1.25 -22.72
C VAL A 597 -1.56 -1.13 -22.23
N SER A 598 -2.48 -0.52 -23.00
CA SER A 598 -3.91 -0.44 -22.66
C SER A 598 -4.58 -1.81 -22.42
N LYS A 599 -4.05 -2.90 -22.99
CA LYS A 599 -4.53 -4.27 -22.78
C LYS A 599 -4.10 -4.87 -21.44
N GLY A 600 -3.22 -4.20 -20.69
CA GLY A 600 -2.79 -4.63 -19.36
C GLY A 600 -2.30 -6.07 -19.31
N LYS A 601 -2.93 -6.92 -18.50
CA LYS A 601 -2.56 -8.34 -18.37
C LYS A 601 -2.84 -9.17 -19.62
N ASP A 602 -3.71 -8.67 -20.50
CA ASP A 602 -4.13 -9.33 -21.74
C ASP A 602 -3.28 -8.87 -22.94
N MET A 603 -2.17 -8.17 -22.71
CA MET A 603 -1.23 -7.81 -23.77
C MET A 603 -0.73 -9.07 -24.52
N PRO A 604 -0.81 -9.10 -25.87
CA PRO A 604 -0.30 -10.21 -26.67
C PRO A 604 1.19 -10.50 -26.41
N ILE A 605 1.66 -11.73 -26.63
CA ILE A 605 3.07 -12.07 -26.38
C ILE A 605 3.95 -11.48 -27.50
N PRO A 606 4.95 -10.65 -27.18
CA PRO A 606 5.86 -10.09 -28.17
C PRO A 606 6.90 -11.13 -28.64
N GLU A 607 7.39 -10.95 -29.86
CA GLU A 607 8.48 -11.75 -30.40
C GLU A 607 9.75 -11.65 -29.53
N GLY A 608 10.43 -12.77 -29.31
CA GLY A 608 11.60 -12.87 -28.44
C GLY A 608 11.30 -13.22 -26.97
N LEU A 609 10.03 -13.25 -26.56
CA LEU A 609 9.60 -13.82 -25.28
C LEU A 609 9.01 -15.25 -25.44
N ALA A 610 8.45 -15.55 -26.61
CA ALA A 610 7.74 -16.79 -26.90
C ALA A 610 8.58 -18.06 -26.64
N ASP A 611 9.88 -18.06 -26.99
CA ASP A 611 10.72 -19.26 -26.91
C ASP A 611 11.04 -19.70 -25.46
N ALA A 612 11.10 -18.76 -24.51
CA ALA A 612 11.39 -19.07 -23.10
C ALA A 612 10.11 -19.36 -22.29
N ALA A 613 8.99 -18.71 -22.63
CA ALA A 613 7.71 -18.90 -21.94
C ALA A 613 7.03 -20.22 -22.31
N LEU A 614 7.12 -20.66 -23.57
CA LEU A 614 6.53 -21.92 -24.03
C LEU A 614 7.20 -23.17 -23.44
N ALA A 615 8.47 -23.08 -22.99
CA ALA A 615 9.22 -24.23 -22.47
C ALA A 615 8.59 -24.89 -21.23
N TYR A 616 7.77 -24.13 -20.49
CA TYR A 616 7.10 -24.59 -19.27
C TYR A 616 5.58 -24.60 -19.37
N MET A 617 5.02 -24.38 -20.56
CA MET A 617 3.59 -24.46 -20.80
C MET A 617 3.24 -25.86 -21.31
N LEU A 618 2.43 -26.59 -20.55
CA LEU A 618 1.78 -27.80 -21.05
C LEU A 618 0.56 -27.36 -21.86
N LEU A 619 0.69 -27.37 -23.19
CA LEU A 619 -0.40 -27.06 -24.13
C LEU A 619 -1.01 -28.35 -24.65
N VAL A 620 -2.34 -28.45 -24.61
CA VAL A 620 -3.08 -29.60 -25.14
C VAL A 620 -3.32 -29.38 -26.62
N LYS A 621 -2.82 -30.30 -27.44
CA LYS A 621 -3.05 -30.30 -28.89
C LYS A 621 -4.19 -31.27 -29.22
N ASP A 622 -3.89 -32.35 -29.92
CA ASP A 622 -4.88 -33.28 -30.46
C ASP A 622 -5.26 -34.43 -29.50
N GLU A 623 -4.52 -34.60 -28.40
CA GLU A 623 -4.73 -35.68 -27.45
C GLU A 623 -4.77 -35.19 -26.00
N PRO A 624 -5.56 -35.81 -25.11
CA PRO A 624 -5.59 -35.45 -23.70
C PRO A 624 -4.21 -35.54 -23.02
N ILE A 625 -3.94 -34.58 -22.13
CA ILE A 625 -2.76 -34.57 -21.26
C ILE A 625 -3.23 -34.82 -19.83
N VAL A 626 -2.60 -35.78 -19.14
CA VAL A 626 -2.82 -36.05 -17.71
C VAL A 626 -1.54 -35.68 -16.96
N PHE A 627 -1.64 -34.76 -16.02
CA PHE A 627 -0.49 -34.26 -15.26
C PHE A 627 -0.79 -34.25 -13.76
N ARG A 628 -0.03 -35.05 -13.00
CA ARG A 628 -0.10 -35.05 -11.53
C ARG A 628 0.77 -33.94 -10.99
N THR A 629 0.18 -33.01 -10.26
CA THR A 629 0.90 -31.83 -9.76
C THR A 629 0.19 -31.24 -8.56
N PHE A 630 0.93 -30.48 -7.75
CA PHE A 630 0.32 -29.50 -6.85
C PHE A 630 -0.30 -28.39 -7.70
N ILE A 631 -1.53 -28.02 -7.42
CA ILE A 631 -2.28 -27.00 -8.14
C ILE A 631 -3.17 -26.23 -7.16
N GLN A 632 -3.45 -24.98 -7.44
CA GLN A 632 -4.27 -24.10 -6.58
C GLN A 632 -5.66 -24.70 -6.30
N ASP A 633 -6.21 -24.44 -5.11
CA ASP A 633 -7.57 -24.83 -4.70
C ASP A 633 -7.91 -26.33 -4.81
N SER A 634 -6.91 -27.21 -4.68
CA SER A 634 -7.09 -28.67 -4.64
C SER A 634 -6.04 -29.33 -3.74
N SER A 635 -6.21 -30.61 -3.40
CA SER A 635 -5.30 -31.30 -2.48
C SER A 635 -3.92 -31.58 -3.09
N PRO A 636 -2.90 -31.96 -2.29
CA PRO A 636 -1.62 -32.41 -2.83
C PRO A 636 -1.69 -33.66 -3.73
N ARG A 637 -2.85 -34.33 -3.84
CA ARG A 637 -3.05 -35.50 -4.69
C ARG A 637 -3.86 -35.20 -5.96
N SER A 638 -3.89 -33.95 -6.40
CA SER A 638 -4.58 -33.53 -7.62
C SER A 638 -4.03 -34.17 -8.89
N ILE A 639 -4.95 -34.43 -9.82
CA ILE A 639 -4.68 -34.88 -11.18
C ILE A 639 -5.33 -33.86 -12.11
N ALA A 640 -4.52 -33.04 -12.76
CA ALA A 640 -4.98 -32.11 -13.77
C ALA A 640 -5.07 -32.82 -15.12
N VAL A 641 -6.15 -32.57 -15.86
CA VAL A 641 -6.41 -33.18 -17.16
C VAL A 641 -6.81 -32.10 -18.14
N GLY A 642 -6.09 -32.03 -19.26
CA GLY A 642 -6.38 -31.11 -20.34
C GLY A 642 -6.91 -31.87 -21.54
N LEU A 643 -8.05 -31.43 -22.09
CA LEU A 643 -8.73 -32.07 -23.21
C LEU A 643 -8.55 -31.26 -24.50
N PRO A 644 -8.47 -31.93 -25.66
CA PRO A 644 -8.46 -31.25 -26.95
C PRO A 644 -9.65 -30.29 -27.11
N GLY A 645 -9.38 -29.14 -27.71
CA GLY A 645 -10.41 -28.08 -27.86
C GLY A 645 -10.63 -27.23 -26.62
N GLY A 646 -9.61 -27.12 -25.75
CA GLY A 646 -9.48 -26.06 -24.74
C GLY A 646 -10.33 -26.24 -23.49
N GLN A 647 -10.72 -27.46 -23.13
CA GLN A 647 -11.47 -27.76 -21.91
C GLN A 647 -10.60 -28.54 -20.94
N ASN A 648 -10.50 -28.08 -19.70
CA ASN A 648 -9.55 -28.62 -18.74
C ASN A 648 -10.20 -28.78 -17.37
N PHE A 649 -9.74 -29.74 -16.58
CA PHE A 649 -10.28 -30.00 -15.25
C PHE A 649 -9.25 -30.53 -14.26
N VAL A 650 -9.60 -30.45 -12.96
CA VAL A 650 -8.85 -31.10 -11.88
C VAL A 650 -9.72 -32.16 -11.21
N PHE A 651 -9.20 -33.39 -11.15
CA PHE A 651 -9.73 -34.44 -10.30
C PHE A 651 -8.89 -34.55 -9.02
N ASP A 652 -9.52 -34.48 -7.85
CA ASP A 652 -8.84 -34.61 -6.58
C ASP A 652 -8.93 -36.06 -6.07
N ALA A 653 -7.78 -36.74 -6.04
CA ALA A 653 -7.71 -38.13 -5.59
C ALA A 653 -7.90 -38.32 -4.07
N SER A 654 -7.79 -37.26 -3.26
CA SER A 654 -8.10 -37.34 -1.82
C SER A 654 -9.61 -37.42 -1.59
N SER A 655 -10.39 -36.63 -2.34
CA SER A 655 -11.86 -36.57 -2.24
C SER A 655 -12.58 -37.38 -3.33
N CYS A 656 -11.86 -38.03 -4.24
CA CYS A 656 -12.37 -38.81 -5.35
C CYS A 656 -13.38 -38.08 -6.26
N ARG A 657 -13.25 -36.75 -6.43
CA ARG A 657 -14.21 -35.95 -7.20
C ARG A 657 -13.54 -34.96 -8.15
N LEU A 658 -14.26 -34.58 -9.20
CA LEU A 658 -14.02 -33.35 -9.96
C LEU A 658 -14.03 -32.16 -9.00
N SER A 659 -12.96 -31.35 -9.00
CA SER A 659 -12.82 -30.17 -8.13
C SER A 659 -13.24 -28.89 -8.82
N TYR A 660 -12.74 -28.64 -10.03
CA TYR A 660 -13.10 -27.47 -10.84
C TYR A 660 -12.68 -27.68 -12.30
N ALA A 661 -13.21 -26.83 -13.20
CA ALA A 661 -12.90 -26.84 -14.63
C ALA A 661 -12.74 -25.43 -15.20
N TRP A 662 -11.94 -25.31 -16.27
CA TRP A 662 -11.66 -24.05 -16.95
C TRP A 662 -11.55 -24.22 -18.46
N SER A 663 -11.83 -23.15 -19.20
CA SER A 663 -11.62 -23.06 -20.64
C SER A 663 -10.37 -22.25 -20.96
N GLY A 664 -9.68 -22.61 -22.05
CA GLY A 664 -8.41 -22.00 -22.49
C GLY A 664 -7.24 -22.97 -22.50
N ASP A 665 -6.03 -22.43 -22.36
CA ASP A 665 -4.80 -23.22 -22.30
C ASP A 665 -4.72 -24.02 -20.99
N PHE A 666 -3.93 -25.10 -21.02
CA PHE A 666 -3.96 -26.08 -19.94
C PHE A 666 -3.16 -25.62 -18.71
N LEU A 667 -1.84 -25.76 -18.67
CA LEU A 667 -1.07 -25.45 -17.45
C LEU A 667 0.26 -24.73 -17.72
N ASP A 668 0.59 -23.80 -16.82
CA ASP A 668 1.96 -23.35 -16.56
C ASP A 668 2.53 -24.18 -15.42
N VAL A 669 3.53 -25.02 -15.75
CA VAL A 669 4.21 -25.91 -14.82
C VAL A 669 5.56 -25.38 -14.36
N LYS A 670 5.94 -24.17 -14.79
CA LYS A 670 7.18 -23.51 -14.37
C LYS A 670 7.34 -23.46 -12.86
N PRO A 671 6.32 -23.10 -12.05
CA PRO A 671 6.49 -23.05 -10.60
C PRO A 671 6.90 -24.39 -10.00
N VAL A 672 6.43 -25.49 -10.58
CA VAL A 672 6.66 -26.85 -10.09
C VAL A 672 8.01 -27.38 -10.53
N TRP A 673 8.46 -27.03 -11.74
CA TRP A 673 9.71 -27.54 -12.32
C TRP A 673 10.93 -26.67 -11.99
N ALA A 674 10.74 -25.38 -11.73
CA ALA A 674 11.83 -24.46 -11.39
C ALA A 674 12.29 -24.55 -9.93
N ASP A 675 11.50 -25.18 -9.06
CA ASP A 675 11.75 -25.27 -7.62
C ASP A 675 11.68 -26.73 -7.15
N ARG A 676 12.55 -27.14 -6.21
CA ARG A 676 12.69 -28.54 -5.76
C ARG A 676 11.62 -28.93 -4.72
N GLY A 677 10.35 -28.71 -5.07
CA GLY A 677 9.17 -29.29 -4.40
C GLY A 677 8.47 -28.37 -3.39
N GLY A 678 7.33 -27.81 -3.79
CA GLY A 678 6.40 -27.11 -2.89
C GLY A 678 5.48 -26.10 -3.58
N SER A 679 5.92 -25.57 -4.73
CA SER A 679 5.16 -24.62 -5.53
C SER A 679 4.04 -25.30 -6.35
N GLN A 680 2.95 -24.56 -6.60
CA GLN A 680 1.76 -25.04 -7.31
C GLN A 680 1.77 -24.61 -8.79
N ALA A 681 1.37 -25.52 -9.69
CA ALA A 681 1.09 -25.19 -11.08
C ALA A 681 -0.05 -24.18 -11.19
N ARG A 682 -0.07 -23.41 -12.29
CA ARG A 682 -1.10 -22.40 -12.56
C ARG A 682 -1.94 -22.81 -13.77
N ILE A 683 -3.26 -22.60 -13.68
CA ILE A 683 -4.14 -22.75 -14.84
C ILE A 683 -3.91 -21.60 -15.82
N LEU A 684 -4.04 -21.89 -17.11
CA LEU A 684 -3.92 -20.90 -18.18
C LEU A 684 -5.26 -20.62 -18.86
N GLY A 685 -6.27 -20.21 -18.08
CA GLY A 685 -7.59 -19.92 -18.63
C GLY A 685 -8.61 -19.48 -17.59
N GLN A 686 -9.87 -19.40 -18.01
CA GLN A 686 -10.96 -18.90 -17.19
C GLN A 686 -11.73 -20.07 -16.55
N ARG A 687 -11.73 -20.12 -15.21
CA ARG A 687 -12.51 -21.10 -14.46
C ARG A 687 -14.01 -20.83 -14.64
N TYR A 688 -14.75 -21.84 -15.08
CA TYR A 688 -16.20 -21.75 -15.30
C TYR A 688 -17.00 -22.68 -14.38
N TYR A 689 -16.37 -23.71 -13.80
CA TYR A 689 -16.99 -24.64 -12.88
C TYR A 689 -16.14 -24.80 -11.64
N THR A 690 -16.76 -24.75 -10.46
CA THR A 690 -16.16 -25.13 -9.17
C THR A 690 -17.13 -26.08 -8.49
N ALA A 691 -16.65 -27.25 -8.07
CA ALA A 691 -17.47 -28.23 -7.40
C ALA A 691 -17.85 -27.75 -6.00
N PRO A 692 -19.08 -28.02 -5.55
CA PRO A 692 -19.48 -27.75 -4.17
C PRO A 692 -18.70 -28.64 -3.20
N ASP A 693 -18.65 -28.22 -1.93
CA ASP A 693 -17.94 -28.96 -0.89
C ASP A 693 -18.73 -30.18 -0.38
N LEU A 694 -19.03 -31.11 -1.31
CA LEU A 694 -19.65 -32.41 -1.05
C LEU A 694 -19.16 -33.43 -2.08
N PHE A 695 -19.16 -34.71 -1.73
CA PHE A 695 -19.03 -35.78 -2.74
C PHE A 695 -20.39 -36.00 -3.40
N PRO A 696 -20.52 -36.24 -4.72
CA PRO A 696 -21.84 -36.24 -5.38
C PRO A 696 -22.62 -37.55 -5.29
N LEU A 697 -21.99 -38.73 -5.22
CA LEU A 697 -22.71 -40.02 -5.26
C LEU A 697 -23.13 -40.51 -3.87
N ARG A 698 -24.34 -41.06 -3.75
CA ARG A 698 -24.86 -41.75 -2.55
C ARG A 698 -25.50 -43.08 -2.91
N PHE A 699 -25.47 -44.03 -1.99
CA PHE A 699 -26.15 -45.32 -2.11
C PHE A 699 -27.14 -45.52 -0.95
N GLY A 700 -28.42 -45.71 -1.29
CA GLY A 700 -29.51 -45.87 -0.34
C GLY A 700 -29.99 -44.53 0.25
N ASN A 701 -29.24 -43.98 1.21
CA ASN A 701 -29.61 -42.75 1.92
C ASN A 701 -28.97 -41.50 1.26
N PRO A 702 -29.76 -40.59 0.66
CA PRO A 702 -29.22 -39.39 0.00
C PRO A 702 -28.62 -38.36 0.97
N ASP A 703 -28.91 -38.42 2.26
CA ASP A 703 -28.45 -37.46 3.27
C ASP A 703 -27.21 -37.93 4.04
N ALA A 704 -26.80 -39.20 3.89
CA ALA A 704 -25.63 -39.75 4.56
C ALA A 704 -24.33 -39.31 3.86
N GLU A 705 -23.30 -38.93 4.59
CA GLU A 705 -21.99 -38.65 4.00
C GLU A 705 -21.25 -39.97 3.69
N PRO A 706 -20.79 -40.20 2.45
CA PRO A 706 -20.21 -41.47 2.05
C PRO A 706 -18.71 -41.52 2.36
N LYS A 707 -18.20 -42.73 2.58
CA LYS A 707 -16.76 -42.97 2.67
C LYS A 707 -16.19 -43.28 1.29
N VAL A 708 -15.20 -42.50 0.87
CA VAL A 708 -14.55 -42.65 -0.44
C VAL A 708 -13.12 -43.13 -0.32
N GLN A 709 -12.69 -43.98 -1.25
CA GLN A 709 -11.31 -44.44 -1.33
C GLN A 709 -10.83 -44.51 -2.79
N PHE A 710 -9.82 -43.72 -3.12
CA PHE A 710 -9.22 -43.75 -4.45
C PHE A 710 -8.40 -45.03 -4.67
N LYS A 711 -8.60 -45.70 -5.80
CA LYS A 711 -7.88 -46.93 -6.17
C LYS A 711 -6.91 -46.72 -7.33
N GLY A 712 -7.02 -45.61 -8.06
CA GLY A 712 -6.13 -45.26 -9.17
C GLY A 712 -6.90 -44.77 -10.40
N TYR A 713 -6.22 -44.73 -11.54
CA TYR A 713 -6.86 -44.54 -12.85
C TYR A 713 -6.11 -45.36 -13.89
N ARG A 714 -6.79 -45.68 -14.99
CA ARG A 714 -6.18 -46.23 -16.21
C ARG A 714 -6.45 -45.29 -17.38
N LEU A 715 -5.60 -45.32 -18.39
CA LEU A 715 -5.77 -44.47 -19.57
C LEU A 715 -6.47 -45.26 -20.69
N ILE A 716 -7.57 -44.73 -21.19
CA ILE A 716 -8.28 -45.23 -22.37
C ILE A 716 -8.13 -44.16 -23.46
N LYS A 717 -7.33 -44.45 -24.49
CA LYS A 717 -6.96 -43.44 -25.52
C LYS A 717 -6.45 -42.12 -24.90
N LYS A 718 -5.55 -42.23 -23.92
CA LYS A 718 -4.97 -41.14 -23.10
C LYS A 718 -5.94 -40.38 -22.19
N LEU A 719 -7.25 -40.66 -22.24
CA LEU A 719 -8.22 -40.15 -21.29
C LEU A 719 -8.21 -40.99 -19.99
N PRO A 720 -8.18 -40.38 -18.79
CA PRO A 720 -8.24 -41.13 -17.55
C PRO A 720 -9.65 -41.65 -17.25
N GLU A 721 -9.75 -42.94 -16.98
CA GLU A 721 -10.86 -43.55 -16.26
C GLU A 721 -10.45 -43.70 -14.80
N PHE A 722 -11.02 -42.86 -13.93
CA PHE A 722 -10.77 -42.85 -12.50
C PHE A 722 -11.49 -44.01 -11.84
N MET A 723 -10.83 -44.68 -10.90
CA MET A 723 -11.34 -45.84 -10.19
C MET A 723 -11.28 -45.59 -8.68
N PHE A 724 -12.42 -45.67 -8.02
CA PHE A 724 -12.54 -45.45 -6.59
C PHE A 724 -13.68 -46.28 -5.99
N GLU A 725 -13.74 -46.37 -4.68
CA GLU A 725 -14.85 -46.99 -3.95
C GLU A 725 -15.65 -45.92 -3.21
N VAL A 726 -16.96 -46.14 -3.13
CA VAL A 726 -17.90 -45.34 -2.33
C VAL A 726 -18.69 -46.30 -1.45
N ASP A 727 -18.52 -46.22 -0.13
CA ASP A 727 -19.07 -47.17 0.86
C ASP A 727 -18.79 -48.66 0.52
N GLY A 728 -17.61 -48.90 -0.03
CA GLY A 728 -17.12 -50.22 -0.47
C GLY A 728 -17.69 -50.72 -1.80
N VAL A 729 -18.45 -49.89 -2.53
CA VAL A 729 -18.93 -50.19 -3.89
C VAL A 729 -17.94 -49.61 -4.91
N PRO A 730 -17.39 -50.42 -5.84
CA PRO A 730 -16.53 -49.93 -6.91
C PRO A 730 -17.26 -49.00 -7.88
N VAL A 731 -16.64 -47.86 -8.18
CA VAL A 731 -17.10 -46.84 -9.13
C VAL A 731 -15.97 -46.52 -10.10
N ARG A 732 -16.32 -46.42 -11.39
CA ARG A 732 -15.45 -45.90 -12.44
C ARG A 732 -16.05 -44.62 -13.01
N GLU A 733 -15.20 -43.62 -13.22
CA GLU A 733 -15.61 -42.31 -13.75
C GLU A 733 -14.72 -41.89 -14.93
N THR A 734 -15.33 -41.47 -16.04
CA THR A 734 -14.65 -40.74 -17.11
C THR A 734 -15.24 -39.34 -17.24
N ILE A 735 -14.39 -38.36 -17.57
CA ILE A 735 -14.80 -36.96 -17.72
C ILE A 735 -14.32 -36.46 -19.08
N GLU A 736 -15.25 -35.99 -19.91
CA GLU A 736 -15.00 -35.55 -21.29
C GLU A 736 -15.59 -34.17 -21.55
N LYS A 737 -15.23 -33.55 -22.67
CA LYS A 737 -15.80 -32.29 -23.13
C LYS A 737 -17.28 -32.46 -23.50
N ALA A 738 -18.13 -31.51 -23.11
CA ALA A 738 -19.52 -31.46 -23.54
C ALA A 738 -19.64 -31.21 -25.05
N PRO A 739 -20.63 -31.81 -25.74
CA PRO A 739 -20.81 -31.63 -27.19
C PRO A 739 -21.12 -30.18 -27.63
N ALA A 740 -21.66 -29.34 -26.75
CA ALA A 740 -21.99 -27.96 -27.02
C ALA A 740 -21.67 -27.08 -25.80
N GLY A 741 -21.16 -25.86 -26.05
CA GLY A 741 -20.76 -24.90 -25.01
C GLY A 741 -19.45 -25.25 -24.28
N ASP A 742 -19.11 -24.42 -23.30
CA ASP A 742 -18.09 -24.74 -22.29
C ASP A 742 -18.72 -25.66 -21.24
N GLY A 743 -18.15 -26.85 -21.05
CA GLY A 743 -18.77 -27.86 -20.19
C GLY A 743 -18.11 -29.23 -20.23
N LEU A 744 -18.52 -30.08 -19.30
CA LEU A 744 -18.02 -31.45 -19.10
C LEU A 744 -19.13 -32.47 -18.99
N VAL A 745 -18.88 -33.69 -19.47
CA VAL A 745 -19.72 -34.88 -19.27
C VAL A 745 -18.98 -35.82 -18.32
N CYS A 746 -19.55 -36.06 -17.15
CA CYS A 746 -19.05 -37.03 -16.17
C CYS A 746 -19.84 -38.33 -16.33
N ARG A 747 -19.19 -39.44 -16.69
CA ARG A 747 -19.83 -40.74 -16.89
C ARG A 747 -19.43 -41.69 -15.78
N PHE A 748 -20.42 -42.25 -15.11
CA PHE A 748 -20.24 -43.18 -14.00
C PHE A 748 -20.59 -44.60 -14.44
N ALA A 749 -19.76 -45.57 -14.05
CA ALA A 749 -20.06 -47.00 -14.11
C ALA A 749 -19.90 -47.62 -12.72
N ILE A 750 -20.95 -48.26 -12.23
CA ILE A 750 -21.09 -48.74 -10.85
C ILE A 750 -21.45 -50.22 -10.88
N ASP A 751 -20.60 -51.06 -10.31
CA ASP A 751 -20.71 -52.52 -10.51
C ASP A 751 -21.94 -53.13 -9.80
N ALA A 752 -22.13 -52.81 -8.51
CA ALA A 752 -23.22 -53.35 -7.68
C ALA A 752 -23.65 -52.35 -6.58
N PRO A 753 -24.47 -51.33 -6.92
CA PRO A 753 -24.93 -50.35 -5.94
C PRO A 753 -25.81 -50.99 -4.85
N LYS A 754 -25.62 -50.54 -3.60
CA LYS A 754 -26.43 -50.97 -2.45
C LYS A 754 -27.66 -50.05 -2.31
N GLY A 755 -28.77 -50.44 -2.93
CA GLY A 755 -29.99 -49.62 -2.96
C GLY A 755 -29.93 -48.48 -3.98
N ASP A 756 -30.89 -47.56 -3.94
CA ASP A 756 -30.99 -46.46 -4.90
C ASP A 756 -29.73 -45.62 -4.98
N VAL A 757 -29.32 -45.26 -6.20
CA VAL A 757 -28.19 -44.38 -6.43
C VAL A 757 -28.69 -42.96 -6.51
N TRP A 758 -28.07 -42.07 -5.76
CA TRP A 758 -28.36 -40.64 -5.84
C TRP A 758 -27.13 -39.87 -6.31
N PHE A 759 -27.36 -38.89 -7.19
CA PHE A 759 -26.38 -37.86 -7.50
C PHE A 759 -26.85 -36.53 -6.92
N VAL A 760 -26.06 -35.94 -6.04
CA VAL A 760 -26.32 -34.67 -5.37
C VAL A 760 -25.44 -33.61 -6.02
N ALA A 761 -26.04 -32.69 -6.77
CA ALA A 761 -25.29 -31.71 -7.57
C ALA A 761 -24.72 -30.55 -6.75
N GLY A 762 -25.33 -30.22 -5.60
CA GLY A 762 -25.02 -29.02 -4.82
C GLY A 762 -25.30 -27.72 -5.58
N GLU A 763 -24.91 -26.58 -5.01
CA GLU A 763 -25.05 -25.27 -5.65
C GLU A 763 -23.82 -24.96 -6.51
N THR A 764 -24.03 -24.76 -7.81
CA THR A 764 -22.98 -24.38 -8.77
C THR A 764 -23.45 -23.16 -9.58
N PRO A 765 -23.10 -21.94 -9.15
CA PRO A 765 -23.48 -20.72 -9.86
C PRO A 765 -23.01 -20.75 -11.32
N ASN A 766 -23.88 -20.36 -12.25
CA ASN A 766 -23.61 -20.26 -13.70
C ASN A 766 -23.35 -21.59 -14.44
N VAL A 767 -23.64 -22.74 -13.83
CA VAL A 767 -23.58 -24.05 -14.50
C VAL A 767 -24.90 -24.79 -14.33
N THR A 768 -25.46 -25.22 -15.45
CA THR A 768 -26.63 -26.11 -15.48
C THR A 768 -26.15 -27.57 -15.47
N VAL A 769 -26.70 -28.35 -14.54
CA VAL A 769 -26.44 -29.78 -14.38
C VAL A 769 -27.62 -30.58 -14.89
N THR A 770 -27.39 -31.49 -15.85
CA THR A 770 -28.43 -32.34 -16.44
C THR A 770 -28.00 -33.80 -16.52
N SER A 771 -28.95 -34.71 -16.69
CA SER A 771 -28.67 -36.13 -16.91
C SER A 771 -29.76 -36.76 -17.76
N ALA A 772 -29.39 -37.67 -18.67
CA ALA A 772 -30.34 -38.51 -19.39
C ALA A 772 -30.96 -39.61 -18.50
N ALA A 773 -30.42 -39.85 -17.30
CA ALA A 773 -30.92 -40.89 -16.38
C ALA A 773 -32.14 -40.45 -15.56
N GLY A 774 -32.54 -39.18 -15.63
CA GLY A 774 -33.72 -38.66 -14.95
C GLY A 774 -33.63 -37.14 -14.72
N ALA A 775 -34.73 -36.57 -14.20
CA ALA A 775 -34.78 -35.17 -13.83
C ALA A 775 -34.21 -34.95 -12.42
N PHE A 776 -33.54 -33.80 -12.22
CA PHE A 776 -33.15 -33.35 -10.89
C PHE A 776 -34.34 -32.74 -10.16
N ALA A 777 -34.58 -33.16 -8.92
CA ALA A 777 -35.54 -32.57 -8.00
C ALA A 777 -34.79 -32.08 -6.76
N ASN A 778 -34.91 -30.80 -6.42
CA ASN A 778 -34.19 -30.16 -5.30
C ASN A 778 -32.67 -30.44 -5.33
N GLY A 779 -32.06 -30.36 -6.52
CA GLY A 779 -30.61 -30.60 -6.70
C GLY A 779 -30.18 -32.08 -6.59
N ARG A 780 -31.13 -33.02 -6.58
CA ARG A 780 -30.85 -34.47 -6.49
C ARG A 780 -31.44 -35.24 -7.66
N LEU A 781 -30.66 -36.17 -8.20
CA LEU A 781 -31.08 -37.14 -9.20
C LEU A 781 -31.15 -38.52 -8.54
N ARG A 782 -32.30 -39.19 -8.63
CA ARG A 782 -32.49 -40.58 -8.15
C ARG A 782 -32.41 -41.54 -9.33
N ILE A 783 -31.64 -42.62 -9.18
CA ILE A 783 -31.45 -43.64 -10.20
C ILE A 783 -31.68 -45.01 -9.53
N ALA A 784 -32.59 -45.81 -10.10
CA ALA A 784 -32.90 -47.13 -9.59
C ALA A 784 -31.67 -48.07 -9.71
N PRO A 785 -31.41 -48.94 -8.72
CA PRO A 785 -30.25 -49.81 -8.72
C PRO A 785 -30.39 -50.91 -9.77
N ARG A 786 -29.29 -51.18 -10.49
CA ARG A 786 -29.13 -52.37 -11.33
C ARG A 786 -27.66 -52.78 -11.33
N LYS A 787 -27.41 -54.06 -11.64
CA LYS A 787 -26.05 -54.57 -11.85
C LYS A 787 -25.41 -53.83 -13.03
N ASP A 788 -24.15 -53.41 -12.86
CA ASP A 788 -23.38 -52.66 -13.86
C ASP A 788 -24.12 -51.38 -14.31
N LEU A 789 -24.57 -50.58 -13.33
CA LEU A 789 -25.29 -49.35 -13.56
C LEU A 789 -24.37 -48.32 -14.21
N ARG A 790 -24.82 -47.74 -15.33
CA ARG A 790 -24.15 -46.64 -16.03
C ARG A 790 -25.08 -45.47 -16.21
N PHE A 791 -24.57 -44.27 -15.98
CA PHE A 791 -25.26 -43.01 -16.26
C PHE A 791 -24.25 -41.89 -16.44
N GLU A 792 -24.70 -40.76 -16.97
CA GLU A 792 -23.88 -39.56 -17.15
C GLU A 792 -24.55 -38.32 -16.58
N VAL A 793 -23.72 -37.36 -16.18
CA VAL A 793 -24.11 -36.03 -15.72
C VAL A 793 -23.37 -35.01 -16.57
N VAL A 794 -24.10 -34.08 -17.16
CA VAL A 794 -23.56 -33.04 -18.03
C VAL A 794 -23.60 -31.71 -17.27
N ASN A 795 -22.44 -31.06 -17.16
CA ASN A 795 -22.25 -29.73 -16.58
C ASN A 795 -21.96 -28.74 -17.71
N VAL A 796 -22.86 -27.81 -18.02
CA VAL A 796 -22.67 -26.80 -19.07
C VAL A 796 -22.83 -25.40 -18.49
N THR A 797 -22.00 -24.45 -18.91
CA THR A 797 -22.14 -23.03 -18.53
C THR A 797 -23.46 -22.46 -19.07
N ASN A 798 -24.11 -21.62 -18.27
CA ASN A 798 -25.35 -20.93 -18.65
C ASN A 798 -25.19 -19.86 -19.72
#